data_AF-A0A931F556-F1
#
_entry.id   AF-A0A931F556-F1
#
_cell.length_a   1.000
_cell.length_b   1.000
_cell.length_c   1.000
_cell.angle_alpha   90.00
_cell.angle_beta   90.00
_cell.angle_gamma   90.00
#
_symmetry.space_group_name_H-M   'P 1'
#
loop_
_entity.id
_entity.type
_entity.pdbx_description
1 polymer ?
#
loop_
_entity_poly.entity_id
_entity_poly.type
_entity_poly.pdbx_seq_one_letter_code
_entity_poly.pdbx_strand_id
1 'polypeptide(L)'
;MKISAYHKDIGDKVVFSKGKLSSDLKKLTYDRVYITTLFTFEWNKTIATIEYAKELINDIPKIFVGGIASTLMPGDIEAETGIKPILKRLDNCNEEAKRRIGYDSKHIIDNYTPDYDILSQIEYDYSYSDSYFAFMTRGCGMHCEFCAVDTLEPEYNPYISIKEQIRDIDDKYGEKKDLLLMDNNVLVSPYFKEIIKEIKELGYYKGNDKGIVDFNQGLDANILAKNENKAKLLGEIEIKPARIAFDHIEDKEVYFQAINNCIKYDIRYFSNYMLYNADSFEGKGQKYKADAPEDLYNRIKYTLEFQEEYNKNKCEEEKIQIYSFPMKYIPLESKDRNYISEPNWNKKYLRSIQVMLLPMQGVGGVSETFFRKAFGENVGQFLMNIKMPESILMKRGKFLRRDNEDEIKWNERINSDPEAINAKKYYDKWIDLYNKIKKKDLEDELIKVIGSNSFRYNSFFNIASDLTKKIYLFYLSNNQILLLLNKLRNMNKDNDINIVLDVINDDSINLYNDILNYIYYNNGSWKKLKGIFSIYGNQFVKDIIKIWVNDDLENDIILDKIKEAAFFLDKKIININKLKGLKRYIDSGCLNQNEVKNAKNFILDLNEDNITRILEDNFEKFKNQLKKNNEFEVCYDEIEKKIDVITASLNEQMSLF
;
A
#
# COMPACT_ATOMS: atom_id res chain seq x y z
N MET A 1 16.89 -12.50 20.88
CA MET A 1 17.07 -13.92 21.26
C MET A 1 18.42 -14.17 21.92
N LYS A 2 19.56 -14.16 21.20
CA LYS A 2 20.88 -14.47 21.82
C LYS A 2 21.29 -13.56 22.98
N ILE A 3 21.03 -12.25 22.90
CA ILE A 3 21.23 -11.31 24.02
C ILE A 3 20.42 -11.74 25.25
N SER A 4 19.18 -12.20 25.05
CA SER A 4 18.32 -12.67 26.14
C SER A 4 18.84 -13.97 26.76
N ALA A 5 19.31 -14.91 25.94
CA ALA A 5 19.94 -16.14 26.41
C ALA A 5 21.14 -15.86 27.32
N TYR A 6 22.03 -14.95 26.88
CA TYR A 6 23.18 -14.51 27.68
C TYR A 6 22.74 -13.91 29.02
N HIS A 7 21.79 -12.98 29.02
CA HIS A 7 21.32 -12.35 30.24
C HIS A 7 20.67 -13.34 31.21
N LYS A 8 19.84 -14.27 30.71
CA LYS A 8 19.25 -15.32 31.54
C LYS A 8 20.30 -16.26 32.15
N ASP A 9 21.35 -16.58 31.40
CA ASP A 9 22.44 -17.44 31.86
C ASP A 9 23.20 -16.83 33.06
N ILE A 10 23.45 -15.52 33.02
CA ILE A 10 24.09 -14.79 34.12
C ILE A 10 23.11 -14.38 35.25
N GLY A 11 21.84 -14.82 35.17
CA GLY A 11 20.83 -14.62 36.22
C GLY A 11 19.98 -13.35 36.10
N ASP A 12 20.08 -12.60 35.00
CA ASP A 12 19.27 -11.40 34.77
C ASP A 12 17.83 -11.77 34.34
N LYS A 13 16.89 -10.88 34.64
CA LYS A 13 15.50 -10.97 34.15
C LYS A 13 15.34 -10.18 32.86
N VAL A 14 14.85 -10.83 31.82
CA VAL A 14 14.71 -10.22 30.49
C VAL A 14 13.25 -9.97 30.15
N VAL A 15 12.96 -8.73 29.75
CA VAL A 15 11.68 -8.30 29.19
C VAL A 15 11.89 -7.92 27.72
N PHE A 16 11.03 -8.42 26.85
CA PHE A 16 11.03 -8.09 25.43
C PHE A 16 9.76 -7.36 25.03
N SER A 17 9.93 -6.34 24.19
CA SER A 17 8.84 -5.56 23.65
C SER A 17 9.07 -5.30 22.17
N LYS A 18 8.01 -5.48 21.38
CA LYS A 18 7.94 -5.00 20.00
C LYS A 18 7.09 -3.72 20.00
N GLY A 19 7.77 -2.58 20.09
CA GLY A 19 7.14 -1.28 20.30
C GLY A 19 7.24 -0.84 21.76
N LYS A 20 6.31 0.02 22.22
CA LYS A 20 6.31 0.53 23.59
C LYS A 20 5.91 -0.57 24.59
N LEU A 21 6.49 -0.52 25.79
CA LEU A 21 6.12 -1.41 26.88
C LEU A 21 4.66 -1.16 27.33
N SER A 22 4.04 -2.19 27.90
CA SER A 22 2.74 -2.05 28.57
C SER A 22 2.84 -1.09 29.76
N SER A 23 1.69 -0.56 30.20
CA SER A 23 1.63 0.41 31.30
C SER A 23 2.26 -0.10 32.60
N ASP A 24 2.19 -1.41 32.85
CA ASP A 24 2.74 -2.00 34.06
C ASP A 24 4.24 -2.26 33.95
N LEU A 25 4.71 -2.71 32.78
CA LEU A 25 6.14 -2.86 32.51
C LEU A 25 6.85 -1.50 32.46
N LYS A 26 6.19 -0.42 32.02
CA LYS A 26 6.77 0.93 32.02
C LYS A 26 7.05 1.46 33.44
N LYS A 27 6.35 0.97 34.47
CA LYS A 27 6.55 1.39 35.87
C LYS A 27 7.77 0.74 36.53
N LEU A 28 8.35 -0.29 35.89
CA LEU A 28 9.54 -0.96 36.40
C LEU A 28 10.79 -0.13 36.11
N THR A 29 11.79 -0.25 36.98
CA THR A 29 13.13 0.29 36.74
C THR A 29 13.97 -0.74 36.00
N TYR A 30 14.66 -0.33 34.95
CA TYR A 30 15.54 -1.20 34.16
C TYR A 30 17.01 -0.86 34.40
N ASP A 31 17.84 -1.89 34.57
CA ASP A 31 19.30 -1.71 34.74
C ASP A 31 20.03 -1.55 33.39
N ARG A 32 19.43 -2.06 32.31
CA ARG A 32 19.98 -2.06 30.95
C ARG A 32 18.84 -2.04 29.94
N VAL A 33 19.03 -1.32 28.83
CA VAL A 33 18.09 -1.33 27.71
C VAL A 33 18.82 -1.62 26.41
N TYR A 34 18.38 -2.64 25.68
CA TYR A 34 18.96 -3.04 24.40
C TYR A 34 18.00 -2.68 23.27
N ILE A 35 18.52 -2.04 22.23
CA ILE A 35 17.75 -1.60 21.06
C ILE A 35 18.42 -2.18 19.82
N THR A 36 17.67 -3.00 19.07
CA THR A 36 18.10 -3.51 17.77
C THR A 36 17.47 -2.68 16.66
N THR A 37 18.29 -2.12 15.81
CA THR A 37 17.91 -1.35 14.63
C THR A 37 17.89 -2.25 13.40
N LEU A 38 16.95 -2.03 12.48
CA LEU A 38 16.80 -2.81 11.26
C LEU A 38 17.14 -1.93 10.05
N PHE A 39 16.16 -1.37 9.37
CA PHE A 39 16.39 -0.61 8.15
C PHE A 39 16.66 0.87 8.41
N THR A 40 17.59 1.45 7.66
CA THR A 40 17.91 2.89 7.72
C THR A 40 16.73 3.76 7.33
N PHE A 41 15.88 3.30 6.40
CA PHE A 41 14.67 4.02 5.99
C PHE A 41 13.53 4.05 7.02
N GLU A 42 13.69 3.40 8.18
CA GLU A 42 12.80 3.54 9.34
C GLU A 42 13.42 4.47 10.40
N TRP A 43 14.26 5.43 9.97
CA TRP A 43 15.06 6.32 10.81
C TRP A 43 14.26 6.97 11.94
N ASN A 44 13.16 7.64 11.60
CA ASN A 44 12.33 8.34 12.59
C ASN A 44 11.80 7.41 13.69
N LYS A 45 11.43 6.17 13.35
CA LYS A 45 10.99 5.18 14.34
C LYS A 45 12.16 4.70 15.20
N THR A 46 13.33 4.54 14.59
CA THR A 46 14.58 4.19 15.31
C THR A 46 14.92 5.25 16.34
N ILE A 47 14.99 6.52 15.94
CA ILE A 47 15.27 7.65 16.85
C ILE A 47 14.21 7.73 17.95
N ALA A 48 12.92 7.68 17.60
CA ALA A 48 11.84 7.70 18.60
C ALA A 48 11.92 6.52 19.60
N THR A 49 12.42 5.36 19.18
CA THR A 49 12.62 4.20 20.06
C THR A 49 13.80 4.44 21.02
N ILE A 50 14.88 5.05 20.54
CA ILE A 50 16.04 5.39 21.36
C ILE A 50 15.69 6.46 22.40
N GLU A 51 14.96 7.51 22.01
CA GLU A 51 14.48 8.52 22.95
C GLU A 51 13.52 7.93 23.99
N TYR A 52 12.62 7.05 23.57
CA TYR A 52 11.75 6.35 24.51
C TYR A 52 12.53 5.49 25.51
N ALA A 53 13.62 4.85 25.10
CA ALA A 53 14.46 4.06 26.01
C ALA A 53 15.11 4.92 27.11
N LYS A 54 15.43 6.19 26.84
CA LYS A 54 15.93 7.11 27.86
C LYS A 54 14.91 7.41 28.96
N GLU A 55 13.61 7.26 28.69
CA GLU A 55 12.56 7.38 29.72
C GLU A 55 12.51 6.16 30.66
N LEU A 56 13.14 5.04 30.30
CA LEU A 56 13.02 3.76 31.01
C LEU A 56 14.16 3.49 32.00
N ILE A 57 15.24 4.27 31.93
CA ILE A 57 16.47 4.00 32.66
C ILE A 57 17.07 5.28 33.25
N ASN A 58 17.66 5.15 34.44
CA ASN A 58 18.31 6.28 35.12
C ASN A 58 19.75 6.52 34.63
N ASP A 59 20.44 5.48 34.18
CA ASP A 59 21.83 5.52 33.70
C ASP A 59 21.90 5.38 32.17
N ILE A 60 21.88 6.51 31.45
CA ILE A 60 21.88 6.55 29.97
C ILE A 60 23.01 5.73 29.33
N PRO A 61 24.26 5.72 29.86
CA PRO A 61 25.33 4.81 29.42
C PRO A 61 24.98 3.31 29.36
N LYS A 62 23.90 2.86 30.02
CA LYS A 62 23.39 1.47 29.99
C LYS A 62 22.34 1.23 28.90
N ILE A 63 22.17 2.19 27.98
CA ILE A 63 21.43 1.99 26.73
C ILE A 63 22.40 1.50 25.65
N PHE A 64 22.08 0.36 25.06
CA PHE A 64 22.89 -0.29 24.04
C PHE A 64 22.11 -0.32 22.73
N VAL A 65 22.54 0.50 21.76
CA VAL A 65 21.98 0.54 20.42
C VAL A 65 22.87 -0.26 19.48
N GLY A 66 22.33 -1.23 18.77
CA GLY A 66 23.02 -2.03 17.77
C GLY A 66 22.09 -2.42 16.62
N GLY A 67 22.57 -3.26 15.70
CA GLY A 67 21.80 -3.72 14.53
C GLY A 67 22.22 -3.03 13.23
N ILE A 68 21.44 -3.27 12.17
CA ILE A 68 21.84 -2.96 10.79
C ILE A 68 21.96 -1.44 10.58
N ALA A 69 20.90 -0.68 10.81
CA ALA A 69 20.90 0.77 10.56
C ALA A 69 21.94 1.52 11.38
N SER A 70 22.10 1.17 12.66
CA SER A 70 23.10 1.80 13.53
C SER A 70 24.54 1.44 13.17
N THR A 71 24.75 0.31 12.49
CA THR A 71 26.07 -0.06 11.97
C THR A 71 26.38 0.65 10.67
N LEU A 72 25.37 0.87 9.81
CA LEU A 72 25.52 1.60 8.55
C LEU A 72 25.67 3.11 8.75
N MET A 73 24.99 3.69 9.74
CA MET A 73 24.96 5.14 9.97
C MET A 73 25.30 5.51 11.43
N PRO A 74 26.47 5.11 11.95
CA PRO A 74 26.77 5.23 13.37
C PRO A 74 26.93 6.67 13.85
N GLY A 75 27.57 7.52 13.05
CA GLY A 75 27.78 8.93 13.37
C GLY A 75 26.47 9.70 13.46
N ASP A 76 25.51 9.39 12.58
CA ASP A 76 24.19 10.03 12.58
C ASP A 76 23.35 9.61 13.80
N ILE A 77 23.40 8.33 14.20
CA ILE A 77 22.73 7.90 15.44
C ILE A 77 23.34 8.60 16.66
N GLU A 78 24.67 8.67 16.75
CA GLU A 78 25.35 9.32 17.87
C GLU A 78 25.04 10.82 17.92
N ALA A 79 25.06 11.50 16.76
CA ALA A 79 24.77 12.93 16.68
C ALA A 79 23.32 13.26 17.09
N GLU A 80 22.34 12.46 16.68
CA GLU A 80 20.92 12.73 16.97
C GLU A 80 20.50 12.28 18.37
N THR A 81 21.10 11.21 18.92
CA THR A 81 20.65 10.61 20.18
C THR A 81 21.63 10.78 21.33
N GLY A 82 22.88 11.15 21.07
CA GLY A 82 23.97 11.15 22.05
C GLY A 82 24.42 9.76 22.48
N ILE A 83 23.88 8.68 21.89
CA ILE A 83 24.24 7.30 22.22
C ILE A 83 25.13 6.75 21.11
N LYS A 84 26.39 6.47 21.44
CA LYS A 84 27.32 5.80 20.54
C LYS A 84 26.87 4.34 20.28
N PRO A 85 26.58 3.92 19.04
CA PRO A 85 26.18 2.55 18.77
C PRO A 85 27.26 1.50 19.09
N ILE A 86 26.83 0.26 19.30
CA ILE A 86 27.69 -0.91 19.27
C ILE A 86 27.72 -1.42 17.83
N LEU A 87 28.91 -1.39 17.23
CA LEU A 87 29.15 -1.84 15.86
C LEU A 87 29.63 -3.28 15.85
N LYS A 88 29.46 -3.96 14.71
CA LYS A 88 29.86 -5.35 14.49
C LYS A 88 29.11 -6.34 15.38
N ARG A 89 29.32 -7.63 15.13
CA ARG A 89 28.69 -8.72 15.89
C ARG A 89 29.20 -8.73 17.33
N LEU A 90 28.40 -9.31 18.22
CA LEU A 90 28.75 -9.54 19.63
C LEU A 90 29.60 -10.81 19.78
N ASP A 91 30.68 -10.88 18.99
CA ASP A 91 31.63 -11.98 18.95
C ASP A 91 32.88 -11.68 19.80
N ASN A 92 33.86 -12.59 19.77
CA ASN A 92 35.09 -12.45 20.55
C ASN A 92 36.03 -11.34 20.02
N CYS A 93 35.86 -10.91 18.78
CA CYS A 93 36.70 -9.89 18.14
C CYS A 93 36.22 -8.46 18.47
N ASN A 94 35.06 -8.32 19.10
CA ASN A 94 34.47 -7.02 19.42
C ASN A 94 34.83 -6.55 20.84
N GLU A 95 36.06 -6.02 21.00
CA GLU A 95 36.57 -5.52 22.29
C GLU A 95 35.72 -4.38 22.88
N GLU A 96 35.15 -3.52 22.02
CA GLU A 96 34.28 -2.43 22.49
C GLU A 96 32.98 -2.98 23.09
N ALA A 97 32.33 -3.94 22.41
CA ALA A 97 31.12 -4.57 22.92
C ALA A 97 31.39 -5.35 24.21
N LYS A 98 32.49 -6.11 24.29
CA LYS A 98 32.91 -6.80 25.52
C LYS A 98 33.06 -5.83 26.68
N ARG A 99 33.76 -4.71 26.49
CA ARG A 99 33.92 -3.69 27.52
C ARG A 99 32.60 -3.04 27.95
N ARG A 100 31.72 -2.71 27.00
CA ARG A 100 30.49 -1.95 27.26
C ARG A 100 29.35 -2.82 27.82
N ILE A 101 29.16 -4.02 27.27
CA ILE A 101 28.14 -4.98 27.72
C ILE A 101 28.66 -5.82 28.90
N GLY A 102 29.97 -6.08 28.96
CA GLY A 102 30.60 -6.83 30.04
C GLY A 102 30.59 -8.35 29.86
N TYR A 103 30.50 -8.86 28.62
CA TYR A 103 30.69 -10.28 28.33
C TYR A 103 32.17 -10.59 28.07
N ASP A 104 32.59 -11.84 28.29
CA ASP A 104 33.97 -12.29 28.16
C ASP A 104 34.13 -13.39 27.08
N SER A 105 35.34 -13.90 26.92
CA SER A 105 35.66 -14.95 25.95
C SER A 105 35.02 -16.30 26.29
N LYS A 106 34.48 -16.49 27.50
CA LYS A 106 33.74 -17.69 27.90
C LYS A 106 32.25 -17.57 27.58
N HIS A 107 31.71 -16.34 27.58
CA HIS A 107 30.29 -16.06 27.34
C HIS A 107 30.10 -15.19 26.08
N ILE A 108 30.53 -15.70 24.92
CA ILE A 108 30.40 -14.98 23.65
C ILE A 108 28.93 -14.97 23.21
N ILE A 109 28.28 -13.80 23.23
CA ILE A 109 26.84 -13.65 22.95
C ILE A 109 26.46 -14.23 21.58
N ASP A 110 27.26 -14.03 20.52
CA ASP A 110 26.95 -14.57 19.20
C ASP A 110 26.99 -16.11 19.13
N ASN A 111 27.58 -16.80 20.11
CA ASN A 111 27.62 -18.26 20.17
C ASN A 111 26.46 -18.85 20.99
N TYR A 112 25.65 -18.05 21.67
CA TYR A 112 24.53 -18.56 22.46
C TYR A 112 23.44 -19.17 21.58
N THR A 113 22.88 -20.28 22.05
CA THR A 113 21.62 -20.83 21.55
C THR A 113 20.50 -19.78 21.68
N PRO A 114 19.76 -19.46 20.60
CA PRO A 114 18.71 -18.45 20.65
C PRO A 114 17.62 -18.76 21.70
N ASP A 115 17.28 -17.77 22.52
CA ASP A 115 16.17 -17.86 23.47
C ASP A 115 14.81 -17.72 22.78
N TYR A 116 14.08 -18.81 22.61
CA TYR A 116 12.75 -18.85 21.97
C TYR A 116 11.61 -18.37 22.87
N ASP A 117 11.71 -18.57 24.19
CA ASP A 117 10.70 -18.14 25.16
C ASP A 117 10.49 -16.62 25.15
N ILE A 118 11.49 -15.86 24.70
CA ILE A 118 11.36 -14.40 24.57
C ILE A 118 10.23 -13.99 23.62
N LEU A 119 9.90 -14.84 22.63
CA LEU A 119 8.89 -14.55 21.63
C LEU A 119 7.48 -14.63 22.21
N SER A 120 7.25 -15.43 23.27
CA SER A 120 5.95 -15.54 23.93
C SER A 120 5.64 -14.37 24.87
N GLN A 121 6.56 -13.42 25.03
CA GLN A 121 6.35 -12.22 25.86
C GLN A 121 5.56 -11.12 25.15
N ILE A 122 5.32 -11.25 23.85
CA ILE A 122 4.60 -10.27 23.04
C ILE A 122 3.41 -10.90 22.34
N GLU A 123 2.41 -10.07 22.00
CA GLU A 123 1.21 -10.52 21.27
C GLU A 123 1.46 -10.81 19.79
N TYR A 124 2.58 -10.31 19.23
CA TYR A 124 2.88 -10.47 17.81
C TYR A 124 3.31 -11.91 17.51
N ASP A 125 2.49 -12.61 16.73
CA ASP A 125 2.79 -13.95 16.23
C ASP A 125 3.79 -13.92 15.07
N TYR A 126 4.89 -14.65 15.22
CA TYR A 126 5.91 -14.81 14.18
C TYR A 126 5.61 -16.07 13.36
N SER A 127 5.37 -15.91 12.06
CA SER A 127 5.01 -17.01 11.16
C SER A 127 6.06 -18.12 11.03
N TYR A 128 7.30 -17.87 11.46
CA TYR A 128 8.41 -18.84 11.47
C TYR A 128 8.84 -19.21 12.90
N SER A 129 7.93 -19.09 13.89
CA SER A 129 8.23 -19.42 15.29
C SER A 129 8.56 -20.91 15.50
N ASP A 130 8.07 -21.79 14.63
CA ASP A 130 8.37 -23.23 14.59
C ASP A 130 9.52 -23.58 13.63
N SER A 131 10.59 -22.78 13.66
CA SER A 131 11.79 -23.01 12.85
C SER A 131 13.07 -22.88 13.67
N TYR A 132 14.07 -23.69 13.38
CA TYR A 132 15.44 -23.47 13.83
C TYR A 132 16.02 -22.25 13.11
N PHE A 133 16.41 -21.21 13.86
CA PHE A 133 17.15 -20.07 13.33
C PHE A 133 18.64 -20.34 13.48
N ALA A 134 19.33 -20.50 12.35
CA ALA A 134 20.75 -20.81 12.37
C ALA A 134 21.50 -20.16 11.20
N PHE A 135 22.81 -20.35 11.24
CA PHE A 135 23.72 -19.89 10.20
C PHE A 135 24.83 -20.92 10.10
N MET A 136 25.12 -21.39 8.89
CA MET A 136 26.23 -22.32 8.65
C MET A 136 27.46 -21.63 8.06
N THR A 137 27.31 -20.35 7.69
CA THR A 137 28.33 -19.44 7.18
C THR A 137 28.00 -18.00 7.62
N ARG A 138 28.99 -17.11 7.59
CA ARG A 138 28.83 -15.66 7.83
C ARG A 138 29.68 -14.87 6.85
N GLY A 139 29.27 -13.66 6.51
CA GLY A 139 29.83 -12.86 5.42
C GLY A 139 29.49 -13.41 4.02
N CYS A 140 29.89 -12.70 2.98
CA CYS A 140 29.63 -13.09 1.58
C CYS A 140 30.90 -13.07 0.70
N GLY A 141 31.79 -12.09 0.88
CA GLY A 141 33.03 -11.97 0.10
C GLY A 141 32.85 -11.54 -1.37
N MET A 142 31.62 -11.21 -1.78
CA MET A 142 31.30 -10.78 -3.15
C MET A 142 31.51 -9.28 -3.40
N HIS A 143 31.64 -8.46 -2.35
CA HIS A 143 31.97 -7.04 -2.41
C HIS A 143 31.05 -6.22 -3.35
N CYS A 144 29.74 -6.46 -3.30
CA CYS A 144 28.76 -5.78 -4.13
C CYS A 144 28.50 -4.36 -3.60
N GLU A 145 28.60 -3.34 -4.46
CA GLU A 145 28.50 -1.91 -4.08
C GLU A 145 27.22 -1.55 -3.30
N PHE A 146 26.09 -2.18 -3.64
CA PHE A 146 24.80 -1.91 -3.02
C PHE A 146 24.55 -2.69 -1.71
N CYS A 147 25.44 -3.61 -1.33
CA CYS A 147 25.17 -4.60 -0.29
C CYS A 147 25.69 -4.16 1.09
N ALA A 148 24.84 -4.26 2.12
CA ALA A 148 25.24 -3.95 3.50
C ALA A 148 26.21 -4.99 4.09
N VAL A 149 26.29 -6.20 3.53
CA VAL A 149 27.02 -7.33 4.13
C VAL A 149 28.51 -7.02 4.30
N ASP A 150 29.14 -6.32 3.36
CA ASP A 150 30.56 -5.96 3.47
C ASP A 150 30.86 -5.08 4.68
N THR A 151 29.90 -4.25 5.10
CA THR A 151 30.00 -3.41 6.30
C THR A 151 29.65 -4.20 7.56
N LEU A 152 28.59 -5.03 7.49
CA LEU A 152 28.05 -5.75 8.65
C LEU A 152 28.91 -6.96 9.05
N GLU A 153 29.37 -7.72 8.06
CA GLU A 153 30.11 -8.98 8.17
C GLU A 153 31.25 -9.03 7.14
N PRO A 154 32.30 -8.20 7.30
CA PRO A 154 33.40 -8.08 6.34
C PRO A 154 34.25 -9.35 6.20
N GLU A 155 34.28 -10.19 7.24
CA GLU A 155 35.07 -11.42 7.26
C GLU A 155 34.18 -12.63 6.94
N TYR A 156 34.60 -13.43 5.95
CA TYR A 156 33.88 -14.65 5.59
C TYR A 156 34.24 -15.80 6.52
N ASN A 157 33.25 -16.29 7.28
CA ASN A 157 33.37 -17.56 8.00
C ASN A 157 32.75 -18.68 7.13
N PRO A 158 33.57 -19.60 6.60
CA PRO A 158 33.13 -20.55 5.59
C PRO A 158 32.36 -21.75 6.16
N TYR A 159 32.38 -22.00 7.47
CA TYR A 159 31.65 -23.13 8.06
C TYR A 159 31.41 -22.96 9.56
N ILE A 160 30.16 -23.14 9.97
CA ILE A 160 29.69 -23.15 11.35
C ILE A 160 28.81 -24.40 11.50
N SER A 161 29.20 -25.29 12.41
CA SER A 161 28.35 -26.44 12.75
C SER A 161 27.18 -25.97 13.62
N ILE A 162 25.99 -26.48 13.35
CA ILE A 162 24.73 -26.14 14.04
C ILE A 162 24.20 -27.30 14.88
N LYS A 163 24.87 -28.46 14.90
CA LYS A 163 24.43 -29.65 15.63
C LYS A 163 24.21 -29.40 17.12
N GLU A 164 25.16 -28.71 17.77
CA GLU A 164 25.07 -28.40 19.20
C GLU A 164 23.92 -27.42 19.46
N GLN A 165 23.82 -26.36 18.66
CA GLN A 165 22.72 -25.39 18.76
C GLN A 165 21.35 -26.06 18.61
N ILE A 166 21.18 -26.98 17.66
CA ILE A 166 19.91 -27.71 17.47
C ILE A 166 19.62 -28.59 18.68
N ARG A 167 20.61 -29.35 19.16
CA ARG A 167 20.42 -30.24 20.31
C ARG A 167 20.00 -29.45 21.56
N ASP A 168 20.62 -28.29 21.79
CA ASP A 168 20.24 -27.38 22.87
C ASP A 168 18.82 -26.81 22.70
N ILE A 169 18.40 -26.53 21.46
CA ILE A 169 17.04 -26.05 21.18
C ILE A 169 16.03 -27.17 21.47
N ASP A 170 16.33 -28.39 21.05
CA ASP A 170 15.47 -29.56 21.28
C ASP A 170 15.28 -29.80 22.77
N ASP A 171 16.38 -29.82 23.53
CA ASP A 171 16.37 -30.07 24.97
C ASP A 171 15.61 -28.98 25.75
N LYS A 172 15.65 -27.72 25.32
CA LYS A 172 15.07 -26.58 26.06
C LYS A 172 13.68 -26.18 25.59
N TYR A 173 13.44 -26.21 24.29
CA TYR A 173 12.25 -25.62 23.65
C TYR A 173 11.44 -26.63 22.84
N GLY A 174 11.89 -27.90 22.80
CA GLY A 174 11.32 -28.94 21.96
C GLY A 174 11.75 -28.81 20.50
N GLU A 175 11.63 -29.93 19.77
CA GLU A 175 11.95 -29.99 18.34
C GLU A 175 11.19 -28.91 17.56
N LYS A 176 11.86 -28.35 16.55
CA LYS A 176 11.27 -27.44 15.57
C LYS A 176 11.13 -28.16 14.24
N LYS A 177 10.17 -27.72 13.45
CA LYS A 177 9.92 -28.32 12.15
C LYS A 177 10.98 -27.91 11.12
N ASP A 178 11.04 -26.64 10.79
CA ASP A 178 11.79 -26.15 9.63
C ASP A 178 13.19 -25.62 10.00
N LEU A 179 14.13 -25.66 9.06
CA LEU A 179 15.49 -25.11 9.23
C LEU A 179 15.64 -23.83 8.41
N LEU A 180 15.64 -22.68 9.10
CA LEU A 180 15.83 -21.36 8.50
C LEU A 180 17.28 -20.90 8.65
N LEU A 181 18.00 -20.90 7.53
CA LEU A 181 19.41 -20.52 7.44
C LEU A 181 19.54 -19.08 6.96
N MET A 182 20.13 -18.24 7.80
CA MET A 182 20.28 -16.80 7.59
C MET A 182 21.64 -16.42 6.96
N ASP A 183 22.36 -17.41 6.44
CA ASP A 183 23.63 -17.28 5.72
C ASP A 183 23.58 -16.21 4.62
N ASN A 184 24.50 -15.23 4.65
CA ASN A 184 24.56 -14.20 3.60
C ASN A 184 24.85 -14.80 2.21
N ASN A 185 25.74 -15.80 2.14
CA ASN A 185 25.97 -16.58 0.92
C ASN A 185 26.63 -17.93 1.23
N VAL A 186 25.81 -18.95 1.46
CA VAL A 186 26.29 -20.32 1.73
C VAL A 186 27.08 -20.91 0.54
N LEU A 187 26.76 -20.47 -0.68
CA LEU A 187 27.34 -21.00 -1.91
C LEU A 187 28.76 -20.51 -2.18
N VAL A 188 29.31 -19.58 -1.40
CA VAL A 188 30.74 -19.24 -1.48
C VAL A 188 31.60 -20.27 -0.75
N SER A 189 31.01 -21.03 0.17
CA SER A 189 31.78 -21.91 1.06
C SER A 189 32.53 -23.00 0.29
N PRO A 190 33.84 -23.19 0.58
CA PRO A 190 34.58 -24.37 0.13
C PRO A 190 34.12 -25.65 0.85
N TYR A 191 33.48 -25.53 2.02
CA TYR A 191 32.94 -26.63 2.82
C TYR A 191 31.46 -26.90 2.54
N PHE A 192 30.96 -26.49 1.37
CA PHE A 192 29.54 -26.62 1.04
C PHE A 192 29.05 -28.07 1.07
N LYS A 193 29.93 -29.04 0.73
CA LYS A 193 29.59 -30.47 0.80
C LYS A 193 29.40 -30.92 2.26
N GLU A 194 30.24 -30.45 3.17
CA GLU A 194 30.18 -30.74 4.60
C GLU A 194 28.95 -30.11 5.23
N ILE A 195 28.61 -28.87 4.85
CA ILE A 195 27.36 -28.19 5.22
C ILE A 195 26.15 -29.05 4.85
N ILE A 196 26.06 -29.46 3.59
CA ILE A 196 24.95 -30.28 3.09
C ILE A 196 24.91 -31.65 3.80
N LYS A 197 26.07 -32.28 4.01
CA LYS A 197 26.16 -33.53 4.78
C LYS A 197 25.60 -33.36 6.19
N GLU A 198 25.96 -32.29 6.88
CA GLU A 198 25.46 -32.02 8.24
C GLU A 198 23.94 -31.78 8.26
N ILE A 199 23.40 -31.01 7.30
CA ILE A 199 21.95 -30.80 7.15
C ILE A 199 21.23 -32.15 6.98
N LYS A 200 21.78 -33.06 6.18
CA LYS A 200 21.22 -34.41 5.98
C LYS A 200 21.31 -35.27 7.24
N GLU A 201 22.43 -35.21 7.97
CA GLU A 201 22.60 -35.91 9.26
C GLU A 201 21.61 -35.42 10.31
N LEU A 202 21.18 -34.16 10.24
CA LEU A 202 20.12 -33.60 11.06
C LEU A 202 18.71 -34.03 10.61
N GLY A 203 18.58 -34.78 9.51
CA GLY A 203 17.32 -35.32 9.01
C GLY A 203 16.64 -34.48 7.92
N TYR A 204 17.24 -33.39 7.46
CA TYR A 204 16.67 -32.53 6.40
C TYR A 204 17.06 -32.99 4.98
N TYR A 205 17.23 -34.30 4.79
CA TYR A 205 17.48 -34.86 3.47
C TYR A 205 16.18 -35.00 2.69
N LYS A 206 16.29 -34.98 1.36
CA LYS A 206 15.13 -35.02 0.47
C LYS A 206 14.28 -36.27 0.66
N GLY A 207 12.96 -36.07 0.74
CA GLY A 207 11.98 -37.15 0.93
C GLY A 207 11.81 -37.61 2.37
N ASN A 208 12.49 -36.98 3.34
CA ASN A 208 12.21 -37.19 4.76
C ASN A 208 11.15 -36.20 5.26
N ASP A 209 10.25 -36.64 6.14
CA ASP A 209 9.15 -35.82 6.65
C ASP A 209 9.54 -34.96 7.88
N LYS A 210 10.82 -34.53 7.96
CA LYS A 210 11.29 -33.71 9.09
C LYS A 210 10.80 -32.26 8.98
N GLY A 211 10.89 -31.68 7.79
CA GLY A 211 10.65 -30.26 7.54
C GLY A 211 11.51 -29.76 6.39
N ILE A 212 11.41 -28.47 6.09
CA ILE A 212 12.10 -27.85 4.95
C ILE A 212 13.39 -27.13 5.36
N VAL A 213 14.28 -26.95 4.39
CA VAL A 213 15.45 -26.07 4.50
C VAL A 213 15.20 -24.80 3.69
N ASP A 214 15.36 -23.63 4.32
CA ASP A 214 15.24 -22.34 3.66
C ASP A 214 16.51 -21.49 3.89
N PHE A 215 17.27 -21.29 2.81
CA PHE A 215 18.35 -20.30 2.76
C PHE A 215 17.77 -18.90 2.50
N ASN A 216 17.37 -18.24 3.58
CA ASN A 216 16.46 -17.09 3.54
C ASN A 216 17.04 -15.85 2.82
N GLN A 217 18.36 -15.63 2.92
CA GLN A 217 19.04 -14.49 2.27
C GLN A 217 19.25 -14.69 0.77
N GLY A 218 18.98 -15.88 0.24
CA GLY A 218 19.13 -16.19 -1.18
C GLY A 218 20.38 -17.00 -1.51
N LEU A 219 20.35 -17.55 -2.72
CA LEU A 219 21.36 -18.36 -3.37
C LEU A 219 21.84 -17.61 -4.61
N ASP A 220 23.16 -17.51 -4.77
CA ASP A 220 23.76 -16.79 -5.90
C ASP A 220 23.59 -17.57 -7.22
N ALA A 221 22.89 -16.95 -8.18
CA ALA A 221 22.65 -17.50 -9.51
C ALA A 221 23.93 -17.73 -10.32
N ASN A 222 24.92 -16.84 -10.23
CA ASN A 222 26.19 -17.00 -10.95
C ASN A 222 26.94 -18.26 -10.50
N ILE A 223 26.95 -18.52 -9.20
CA ILE A 223 27.59 -19.72 -8.64
C ILE A 223 26.84 -20.98 -9.09
N LEU A 224 25.51 -21.00 -8.99
CA LEU A 224 24.70 -22.16 -9.39
C LEU A 224 24.77 -22.44 -10.90
N ALA A 225 24.82 -21.40 -11.73
CA ALA A 225 24.94 -21.54 -13.18
C ALA A 225 26.31 -22.14 -13.56
N LYS A 226 27.41 -21.69 -12.94
CA LYS A 226 28.78 -22.11 -13.26
C LYS A 226 29.18 -23.43 -12.57
N ASN A 227 28.56 -23.78 -11.46
CA ASN A 227 28.90 -24.97 -10.66
C ASN A 227 27.66 -25.84 -10.41
N GLU A 228 27.37 -26.69 -11.39
CA GLU A 228 26.27 -27.65 -11.36
C GLU A 228 26.32 -28.59 -10.12
N ASN A 229 27.51 -28.91 -9.62
CA ASN A 229 27.64 -29.78 -8.44
C ASN A 229 27.04 -29.14 -7.17
N LYS A 230 26.99 -27.80 -7.06
CA LYS A 230 26.29 -27.15 -5.94
C LYS A 230 24.78 -27.32 -6.03
N ALA A 231 24.20 -27.23 -7.24
CA ALA A 231 22.80 -27.54 -7.47
C ALA A 231 22.48 -29.02 -7.15
N LYS A 232 23.39 -29.94 -7.51
CA LYS A 232 23.29 -31.36 -7.14
C LYS A 232 23.19 -31.56 -5.63
N LEU A 233 24.11 -30.96 -4.87
CA LEU A 233 24.13 -31.08 -3.41
C LEU A 233 22.87 -30.47 -2.77
N LEU A 234 22.38 -29.34 -3.29
CA LEU A 234 21.09 -28.77 -2.86
C LEU A 234 19.92 -29.71 -3.12
N GLY A 235 19.93 -30.47 -4.22
CA GLY A 235 18.91 -31.46 -4.53
C GLY A 235 18.89 -32.67 -3.58
N GLU A 236 19.89 -32.83 -2.70
CA GLU A 236 19.93 -33.90 -1.70
C GLU A 236 19.21 -33.54 -0.40
N ILE A 237 18.77 -32.29 -0.23
CA ILE A 237 18.06 -31.78 0.95
C ILE A 237 16.64 -31.36 0.59
N GLU A 238 15.76 -31.27 1.59
CA GLU A 238 14.37 -30.83 1.42
C GLU A 238 14.30 -29.29 1.32
N ILE A 239 14.96 -28.71 0.31
CA ILE A 239 14.99 -27.26 0.09
C ILE A 239 13.66 -26.75 -0.47
N LYS A 240 13.03 -25.80 0.23
CA LYS A 240 11.77 -25.20 -0.22
C LYS A 240 11.54 -23.82 0.42
N PRO A 241 11.51 -22.72 -0.34
CA PRO A 241 11.93 -22.60 -1.74
C PRO A 241 13.46 -22.54 -1.89
N ALA A 242 13.96 -22.83 -3.08
CA ALA A 242 15.28 -22.36 -3.51
C ALA A 242 15.18 -20.87 -3.91
N ARG A 243 15.67 -19.98 -3.05
CA ARG A 243 15.62 -18.54 -3.25
C ARG A 243 16.76 -18.09 -4.15
N ILE A 244 16.52 -17.81 -5.43
CA ILE A 244 17.56 -17.41 -6.39
C ILE A 244 17.22 -16.02 -6.92
N ALA A 245 18.06 -15.02 -6.64
CA ALA A 245 17.79 -13.64 -7.05
C ALA A 245 17.87 -13.46 -8.58
N PHE A 246 16.96 -12.66 -9.13
CA PHE A 246 16.98 -12.16 -10.50
C PHE A 246 16.82 -10.64 -10.44
N ASP A 247 17.83 -9.96 -9.89
CA ASP A 247 17.76 -8.52 -9.61
C ASP A 247 17.99 -7.65 -10.86
N HIS A 248 18.72 -8.15 -11.86
CA HIS A 248 19.12 -7.39 -13.05
C HIS A 248 18.79 -8.12 -14.34
N ILE A 249 18.36 -7.38 -15.36
CA ILE A 249 17.96 -7.96 -16.64
C ILE A 249 19.15 -8.63 -17.35
N GLU A 250 20.36 -8.13 -17.12
CA GLU A 250 21.62 -8.67 -17.63
C GLU A 250 21.91 -10.08 -17.11
N ASP A 251 21.37 -10.44 -15.95
CA ASP A 251 21.56 -11.77 -15.35
C ASP A 251 20.59 -12.82 -15.93
N LYS A 252 19.77 -12.48 -16.94
CA LYS A 252 18.72 -13.37 -17.50
C LYS A 252 19.22 -14.78 -17.81
N GLU A 253 20.26 -14.89 -18.63
CA GLU A 253 20.76 -16.20 -19.09
C GLU A 253 21.39 -16.98 -17.94
N VAL A 254 22.12 -16.31 -17.05
CA VAL A 254 22.72 -16.89 -15.85
C VAL A 254 21.63 -17.42 -14.91
N TYR A 255 20.58 -16.64 -14.69
CA TYR A 255 19.46 -16.99 -13.84
C TYR A 255 18.77 -18.27 -14.33
N PHE A 256 18.38 -18.34 -15.61
CA PHE A 256 17.72 -19.54 -16.13
C PHE A 256 18.65 -20.74 -16.20
N GLN A 257 19.95 -20.54 -16.43
CA GLN A 257 20.92 -21.64 -16.32
C GLN A 257 20.99 -22.19 -14.88
N ALA A 258 20.99 -21.33 -13.87
CA ALA A 258 20.97 -21.75 -12.47
C ALA A 258 19.69 -22.54 -12.14
N ILE A 259 18.53 -22.06 -12.59
CA ILE A 259 17.25 -22.74 -12.42
C ILE A 259 17.27 -24.12 -13.11
N ASN A 260 17.73 -24.21 -14.36
CA ASN A 260 17.86 -25.48 -15.08
C ASN A 260 18.78 -26.48 -14.36
N ASN A 261 19.91 -26.01 -13.82
CA ASN A 261 20.80 -26.85 -13.02
C ASN A 261 20.07 -27.39 -11.77
N CYS A 262 19.32 -26.56 -11.05
CA CYS A 262 18.53 -26.98 -9.90
C CYS A 262 17.43 -27.99 -10.27
N ILE A 263 16.71 -27.75 -11.37
CA ILE A 263 15.68 -28.62 -11.91
C ILE A 263 16.21 -30.03 -12.23
N LYS A 264 17.42 -30.12 -12.76
CA LYS A 264 18.08 -31.41 -13.08
C LYS A 264 18.25 -32.31 -11.84
N TYR A 265 18.35 -31.70 -10.66
CA TYR A 265 18.46 -32.39 -9.38
C TYR A 265 17.16 -32.29 -8.54
N ASP A 266 16.04 -32.18 -9.24
CA ASP A 266 14.69 -32.30 -8.71
C ASP A 266 14.31 -31.23 -7.69
N ILE A 267 14.96 -30.06 -7.73
CA ILE A 267 14.47 -28.87 -7.04
C ILE A 267 13.33 -28.29 -7.87
N ARG A 268 12.14 -28.16 -7.27
CA ARG A 268 10.90 -27.76 -7.98
C ARG A 268 10.29 -26.45 -7.50
N TYR A 269 10.60 -26.01 -6.29
CA TYR A 269 10.04 -24.80 -5.70
C TYR A 269 11.11 -23.71 -5.61
N PHE A 270 10.87 -22.59 -6.29
CA PHE A 270 11.79 -21.47 -6.40
C PHE A 270 11.10 -20.18 -6.00
N SER A 271 11.88 -19.24 -5.48
CA SER A 271 11.47 -17.84 -5.38
C SER A 271 12.56 -16.96 -5.94
N ASN A 272 12.22 -15.88 -6.64
CA ASN A 272 13.20 -14.89 -7.05
C ASN A 272 12.92 -13.50 -6.46
N TYR A 273 13.90 -13.01 -5.70
CA TYR A 273 14.01 -11.60 -5.37
C TYR A 273 14.26 -10.81 -6.67
N MET A 274 13.53 -9.70 -6.85
CA MET A 274 13.66 -8.83 -8.01
C MET A 274 13.76 -7.38 -7.56
N LEU A 275 14.95 -6.82 -7.60
CA LEU A 275 15.14 -5.40 -7.37
C LEU A 275 14.54 -4.55 -8.50
N TYR A 276 13.91 -3.43 -8.15
CA TYR A 276 13.56 -2.37 -9.11
C TYR A 276 13.90 -0.99 -8.54
N ASN A 277 13.96 0.05 -9.38
CA ASN A 277 14.37 1.40 -8.95
C ASN A 277 15.83 1.49 -8.49
N ALA A 278 16.69 0.62 -9.01
CA ALA A 278 18.12 0.58 -8.68
C ALA A 278 18.94 1.45 -9.64
N ASP A 279 19.98 2.09 -9.12
CA ASP A 279 20.97 2.79 -9.95
C ASP A 279 21.88 1.82 -10.68
N SER A 280 22.66 2.34 -11.63
CA SER A 280 23.78 1.58 -12.17
C SER A 280 24.81 1.36 -11.08
N PHE A 281 25.36 0.15 -10.99
CA PHE A 281 26.43 -0.17 -10.05
C PHE A 281 27.36 -1.23 -10.64
N GLU A 282 28.49 -1.45 -9.98
CA GLU A 282 29.42 -2.53 -10.30
C GLU A 282 29.42 -3.60 -9.21
N GLY A 283 29.34 -4.86 -9.62
CA GLY A 283 29.24 -5.98 -8.68
C GLY A 283 29.45 -7.32 -9.36
N LYS A 284 29.94 -8.30 -8.61
CA LYS A 284 30.17 -9.67 -9.11
C LYS A 284 31.06 -9.74 -10.37
N GLY A 285 31.94 -8.74 -10.56
CA GLY A 285 32.84 -8.65 -11.71
C GLY A 285 32.19 -8.12 -13.01
N GLN A 286 30.99 -7.55 -12.95
CA GLN A 286 30.34 -6.91 -14.10
C GLN A 286 29.66 -5.60 -13.72
N LYS A 287 29.30 -4.83 -14.75
CA LYS A 287 28.59 -3.55 -14.61
C LYS A 287 27.13 -3.72 -14.98
N TYR A 288 26.24 -3.22 -14.12
CA TYR A 288 24.80 -3.24 -14.31
C TYR A 288 24.29 -1.85 -14.66
N LYS A 289 23.38 -1.75 -15.61
CA LYS A 289 22.74 -0.46 -15.94
C LYS A 289 21.73 -0.08 -14.85
N ALA A 290 21.38 1.21 -14.80
CA ALA A 290 20.28 1.68 -13.97
C ALA A 290 18.97 1.02 -14.42
N ASP A 291 18.22 0.50 -13.45
CA ASP A 291 17.00 -0.25 -13.69
C ASP A 291 15.93 0.65 -14.34
N ALA A 292 15.23 0.12 -15.34
CA ALA A 292 14.08 0.78 -15.96
C ALA A 292 12.78 0.00 -15.71
N PRO A 293 11.60 0.64 -15.77
CA PRO A 293 10.32 -0.07 -15.63
C PRO A 293 10.20 -1.29 -16.56
N GLU A 294 10.70 -1.18 -17.78
CA GLU A 294 10.73 -2.26 -18.77
C GLU A 294 11.53 -3.47 -18.30
N ASP A 295 12.63 -3.25 -17.56
CA ASP A 295 13.47 -4.31 -17.03
C ASP A 295 12.70 -5.12 -15.98
N LEU A 296 12.02 -4.45 -15.04
CA LEU A 296 11.13 -5.12 -14.07
C LEU A 296 10.05 -5.94 -14.77
N TYR A 297 9.36 -5.35 -15.75
CA TYR A 297 8.33 -6.06 -16.50
C TYR A 297 8.89 -7.32 -17.19
N ASN A 298 10.03 -7.19 -17.85
CA ASN A 298 10.66 -8.29 -18.57
C ASN A 298 11.16 -9.39 -17.63
N ARG A 299 11.74 -9.06 -16.46
CA ARG A 299 12.16 -10.07 -15.48
C ARG A 299 10.99 -10.93 -15.00
N ILE A 300 9.85 -10.30 -14.67
CA ILE A 300 8.63 -11.04 -14.27
C ILE A 300 8.10 -11.86 -15.46
N LYS A 301 7.98 -11.25 -16.64
CA LYS A 301 7.49 -11.91 -17.85
C LYS A 301 8.32 -13.15 -18.20
N TYR A 302 9.64 -13.01 -18.28
CA TYR A 302 10.52 -14.13 -18.64
C TYR A 302 10.45 -15.25 -17.61
N THR A 303 10.31 -14.93 -16.31
CA THR A 303 10.18 -15.93 -15.25
C THR A 303 8.90 -16.77 -15.45
N LEU A 304 7.79 -16.11 -15.76
CA LEU A 304 6.50 -16.76 -16.00
C LEU A 304 6.51 -17.59 -17.28
N GLU A 305 6.99 -17.03 -18.39
CA GLU A 305 7.11 -17.74 -19.67
C GLU A 305 7.97 -18.99 -19.53
N PHE A 306 9.11 -18.90 -18.83
CA PHE A 306 9.97 -20.04 -18.56
C PHE A 306 9.27 -21.13 -17.75
N GLN A 307 8.56 -20.76 -16.68
CA GLN A 307 7.81 -21.71 -15.86
C GLN A 307 6.74 -22.45 -16.69
N GLU A 308 5.97 -21.72 -17.48
CA GLU A 308 4.88 -22.30 -18.28
C GLU A 308 5.40 -23.19 -19.39
N GLU A 309 6.46 -22.78 -20.07
CA GLU A 309 7.13 -23.59 -21.07
C GLU A 309 7.67 -24.88 -20.45
N TYR A 310 8.33 -24.79 -19.30
CA TYR A 310 8.86 -25.97 -18.60
C TYR A 310 7.73 -26.92 -18.14
N ASN A 311 6.64 -26.37 -17.61
CA ASN A 311 5.51 -27.14 -17.10
C ASN A 311 4.62 -27.71 -18.20
N LYS A 312 4.83 -27.32 -19.46
CA LYS A 312 4.06 -27.80 -20.59
C LYS A 312 4.23 -29.31 -20.74
N ASN A 313 3.12 -30.04 -20.73
CA ASN A 313 3.05 -31.51 -20.82
C ASN A 313 3.73 -32.26 -19.66
N LYS A 314 3.97 -31.62 -18.51
CA LYS A 314 4.46 -32.26 -17.28
C LYS A 314 3.31 -32.72 -16.40
N CYS A 315 3.48 -33.86 -15.70
CA CYS A 315 2.55 -34.22 -14.64
C CYS A 315 2.74 -33.29 -13.43
N GLU A 316 1.76 -33.26 -12.52
CA GLU A 316 1.77 -32.32 -11.39
C GLU A 316 3.03 -32.44 -10.51
N GLU A 317 3.56 -33.66 -10.34
CA GLU A 317 4.76 -33.96 -9.56
C GLU A 317 6.07 -33.49 -10.23
N GLU A 318 6.07 -33.31 -11.55
CA GLU A 318 7.23 -32.85 -12.32
C GLU A 318 7.26 -31.33 -12.53
N LYS A 319 6.16 -30.63 -12.25
CA LYS A 319 6.05 -29.20 -12.44
C LYS A 319 6.95 -28.44 -11.47
N ILE A 320 7.41 -27.28 -11.93
CA ILE A 320 8.10 -26.30 -11.11
C ILE A 320 7.15 -25.16 -10.74
N GLN A 321 7.44 -24.52 -9.63
CA GLN A 321 6.81 -23.29 -9.20
C GLN A 321 7.89 -22.26 -8.89
N ILE A 322 7.78 -21.10 -9.53
CA ILE A 322 8.64 -19.93 -9.39
C ILE A 322 7.72 -18.75 -9.09
N TYR A 323 7.93 -18.10 -7.96
CA TYR A 323 7.20 -16.88 -7.62
C TYR A 323 8.18 -15.73 -7.39
N SER A 324 7.80 -14.55 -7.87
CA SER A 324 8.68 -13.38 -7.85
C SER A 324 8.35 -12.43 -6.72
N PHE A 325 9.37 -11.77 -6.19
CA PHE A 325 9.27 -10.77 -5.15
C PHE A 325 9.89 -9.45 -5.60
N PRO A 326 9.11 -8.58 -6.27
CA PRO A 326 9.55 -7.24 -6.61
C PRO A 326 9.81 -6.40 -5.35
N MET A 327 11.04 -5.93 -5.18
CA MET A 327 11.47 -5.10 -4.06
C MET A 327 12.03 -3.78 -4.57
N LYS A 328 11.56 -2.68 -3.99
CA LYS A 328 12.08 -1.36 -4.32
C LYS A 328 13.48 -1.21 -3.72
N TYR A 329 14.46 -0.86 -4.55
CA TYR A 329 15.78 -0.46 -4.10
C TYR A 329 15.70 0.84 -3.28
N ILE A 330 16.38 0.81 -2.13
CA ILE A 330 16.61 1.95 -1.26
C ILE A 330 18.11 1.92 -0.90
N PRO A 331 18.87 3.00 -1.18
CA PRO A 331 20.26 3.10 -0.81
C PRO A 331 20.48 2.91 0.69
N LEU A 332 21.62 2.34 1.06
CA LEU A 332 21.94 1.98 2.44
C LEU A 332 21.85 3.15 3.42
N GLU A 333 22.17 4.37 2.98
CA GLU A 333 22.15 5.58 3.82
C GLU A 333 20.81 6.34 3.79
N SER A 334 19.79 5.83 3.09
CA SER A 334 18.50 6.52 2.99
C SER A 334 17.73 6.43 4.31
N LYS A 335 17.39 7.58 4.89
CA LYS A 335 16.61 7.70 6.13
C LYS A 335 15.09 7.57 5.93
N ASP A 336 14.63 7.46 4.69
CA ASP A 336 13.22 7.24 4.34
C ASP A 336 13.08 6.36 3.07
N ARG A 337 11.83 6.07 2.68
CA ARG A 337 11.51 5.24 1.51
C ARG A 337 11.32 6.05 0.21
N ASN A 338 11.67 7.33 0.21
CA ASN A 338 11.37 8.26 -0.88
C ASN A 338 12.39 8.21 -2.02
N TYR A 339 13.47 7.45 -1.90
CA TYR A 339 14.49 7.33 -2.94
C TYR A 339 13.90 6.98 -4.32
N ILE A 340 14.44 7.59 -5.37
CA ILE A 340 14.04 7.39 -6.77
C ILE A 340 15.31 7.36 -7.60
N SER A 341 15.48 6.30 -8.39
CA SER A 341 16.57 6.22 -9.37
C SER A 341 16.15 6.94 -10.64
N GLU A 342 16.52 8.23 -10.72
CA GLU A 342 16.30 9.07 -11.90
C GLU A 342 17.36 8.78 -12.99
N PRO A 343 17.04 8.96 -14.29
CA PRO A 343 15.78 9.46 -14.84
C PRO A 343 14.73 8.37 -15.12
N ASN A 344 15.08 7.09 -14.98
CA ASN A 344 14.21 5.98 -15.40
C ASN A 344 12.94 5.86 -14.56
N TRP A 345 13.03 6.18 -13.27
CA TRP A 345 11.92 6.13 -12.33
C TRP A 345 11.46 7.51 -11.89
N ASN A 346 10.18 7.62 -11.53
CA ASN A 346 9.59 8.79 -10.91
C ASN A 346 8.52 8.35 -9.88
N LYS A 347 8.01 9.30 -9.08
CA LYS A 347 7.02 8.98 -8.03
C LYS A 347 5.76 8.34 -8.59
N LYS A 348 5.31 8.74 -9.78
CA LYS A 348 4.11 8.17 -10.43
C LYS A 348 4.32 6.70 -10.78
N TYR A 349 5.45 6.35 -11.36
CA TYR A 349 5.76 4.98 -11.74
C TYR A 349 5.85 4.09 -10.50
N LEU A 350 6.62 4.52 -9.50
CA LEU A 350 6.78 3.78 -8.24
C LEU A 350 5.44 3.60 -7.51
N ARG A 351 4.58 4.62 -7.49
CA ARG A 351 3.24 4.52 -6.91
C ARG A 351 2.38 3.51 -7.66
N SER A 352 2.48 3.48 -8.98
CA SER A 352 1.70 2.54 -9.80
C SER A 352 2.14 1.09 -9.59
N ILE A 353 3.45 0.84 -9.47
CA ILE A 353 3.97 -0.49 -9.11
C ILE A 353 3.44 -0.93 -7.75
N GLN A 354 3.47 -0.07 -6.73
CA GLN A 354 2.89 -0.39 -5.43
C GLN A 354 1.41 -0.77 -5.55
N VAL A 355 0.62 0.00 -6.30
CA VAL A 355 -0.80 -0.27 -6.53
C VAL A 355 -1.02 -1.61 -7.24
N MET A 356 -0.20 -1.94 -8.24
CA MET A 356 -0.27 -3.21 -8.98
C MET A 356 0.09 -4.42 -8.12
N LEU A 357 0.96 -4.27 -7.12
CA LEU A 357 1.40 -5.35 -6.23
C LEU A 357 0.45 -5.60 -5.04
N LEU A 358 -0.41 -4.65 -4.67
CA LEU A 358 -1.34 -4.78 -3.54
C LEU A 358 -2.23 -6.03 -3.58
N PRO A 359 -2.91 -6.36 -4.71
CA PRO A 359 -3.76 -7.56 -4.78
C PRO A 359 -2.98 -8.86 -4.63
N MET A 360 -1.66 -8.82 -4.81
CA MET A 360 -0.80 -9.99 -4.78
C MET A 360 -0.10 -10.19 -3.42
N GLN A 361 -0.45 -9.38 -2.41
CA GLN A 361 0.26 -9.33 -1.12
C GLN A 361 1.78 -9.13 -1.27
N GLY A 362 2.22 -8.47 -2.35
CA GLY A 362 3.64 -8.26 -2.68
C GLY A 362 4.30 -9.39 -3.49
N VAL A 363 3.60 -10.49 -3.81
CA VAL A 363 4.11 -11.57 -4.67
C VAL A 363 3.84 -11.25 -6.14
N GLY A 364 4.86 -10.99 -6.94
CA GLY A 364 4.73 -10.88 -8.39
C GLY A 364 4.54 -12.27 -9.02
N GLY A 365 3.35 -12.54 -9.58
CA GLY A 365 3.18 -13.65 -10.54
C GLY A 365 2.69 -14.99 -9.96
N VAL A 366 1.40 -15.06 -9.64
CA VAL A 366 0.71 -16.32 -9.29
C VAL A 366 0.24 -17.09 -10.54
N SER A 367 -0.02 -16.39 -11.66
CA SER A 367 -0.25 -16.97 -12.99
C SER A 367 0.13 -15.96 -14.09
N GLU A 368 0.50 -16.44 -15.28
CA GLU A 368 0.80 -15.56 -16.43
C GLU A 368 -0.41 -14.73 -16.82
N THR A 369 -1.60 -15.34 -16.82
CA THR A 369 -2.84 -14.63 -17.16
C THR A 369 -3.15 -13.50 -16.16
N PHE A 370 -2.91 -13.72 -14.86
CA PHE A 370 -3.04 -12.67 -13.86
C PHE A 370 -1.98 -11.57 -14.04
N PHE A 371 -0.73 -11.92 -14.34
CA PHE A 371 0.34 -10.97 -14.63
C PHE A 371 0.00 -10.08 -15.83
N ARG A 372 -0.40 -10.67 -16.96
CA ARG A 372 -0.81 -9.95 -18.18
C ARG A 372 -1.96 -8.97 -17.90
N LYS A 373 -2.91 -9.37 -17.05
CA LYS A 373 -4.01 -8.49 -16.62
C LYS A 373 -3.55 -7.36 -15.71
N ALA A 374 -2.73 -7.66 -14.71
CA ALA A 374 -2.26 -6.68 -13.73
C ALA A 374 -1.27 -5.67 -14.36
N PHE A 375 -0.22 -6.16 -14.99
CA PHE A 375 0.88 -5.35 -15.53
C PHE A 375 0.66 -4.94 -16.98
N GLY A 376 0.11 -5.82 -17.83
CA GLY A 376 -0.13 -5.58 -19.25
C GLY A 376 0.39 -6.72 -20.13
N GLU A 377 -0.15 -6.85 -21.35
CA GLU A 377 0.19 -7.91 -22.31
C GLU A 377 1.60 -7.78 -22.91
N ASN A 378 2.12 -6.55 -22.91
CA ASN A 378 3.45 -6.23 -23.39
C ASN A 378 4.00 -5.00 -22.67
N VAL A 379 5.29 -4.74 -22.87
CA VAL A 379 6.01 -3.58 -22.31
C VAL A 379 5.27 -2.26 -22.59
N GLY A 380 4.76 -2.06 -23.81
CA GLY A 380 4.07 -0.83 -24.18
C GLY A 380 2.78 -0.62 -23.37
N GLN A 381 1.98 -1.68 -23.18
CA GLN A 381 0.79 -1.61 -22.33
C GLN A 381 1.15 -1.41 -20.86
N PHE A 382 2.23 -2.03 -20.38
CA PHE A 382 2.73 -1.82 -19.03
C PHE A 382 3.16 -0.37 -18.78
N LEU A 383 3.97 0.20 -19.68
CA LEU A 383 4.40 1.60 -19.61
C LEU A 383 3.25 2.60 -19.67
N MET A 384 2.17 2.25 -20.38
CA MET A 384 0.92 3.01 -20.34
C MET A 384 0.21 2.85 -18.99
N ASN A 385 0.09 1.63 -18.49
CA ASN A 385 -0.60 1.34 -17.23
C ASN A 385 0.05 2.05 -16.03
N ILE A 386 1.39 2.14 -15.97
CA ILE A 386 2.09 2.86 -14.88
C ILE A 386 1.95 4.39 -14.98
N LYS A 387 1.47 4.92 -16.11
CA LYS A 387 1.10 6.34 -16.24
C LYS A 387 -0.33 6.59 -15.79
N MET A 388 -1.20 5.59 -15.79
CA MET A 388 -2.63 5.71 -15.48
C MET A 388 -2.89 6.21 -14.05
N PRO A 389 -3.94 7.04 -13.81
CA PRO A 389 -4.36 7.44 -12.47
C PRO A 389 -4.64 6.22 -11.57
N GLU A 390 -4.30 6.32 -10.29
CA GLU A 390 -4.49 5.21 -9.33
C GLU A 390 -5.96 4.80 -9.22
N SER A 391 -6.88 5.78 -9.29
CA SER A 391 -8.33 5.57 -9.23
C SER A 391 -8.86 4.64 -10.32
N ILE A 392 -8.26 4.69 -11.51
CA ILE A 392 -8.59 3.81 -12.64
C ILE A 392 -7.80 2.51 -12.51
N LEU A 393 -6.50 2.59 -12.23
CA LEU A 393 -5.59 1.45 -12.17
C LEU A 393 -6.07 0.39 -11.16
N MET A 394 -6.49 0.81 -9.96
CA MET A 394 -7.00 -0.09 -8.91
C MET A 394 -8.28 -0.82 -9.30
N LYS A 395 -9.12 -0.21 -10.16
CA LYS A 395 -10.42 -0.76 -10.54
C LYS A 395 -10.37 -1.67 -11.76
N ARG A 396 -9.21 -1.81 -12.43
CA ARG A 396 -9.05 -2.68 -13.61
C ARG A 396 -9.48 -4.12 -13.35
N GLY A 397 -9.22 -4.65 -12.15
CA GLY A 397 -9.67 -6.00 -11.76
C GLY A 397 -11.18 -6.21 -11.78
N LYS A 398 -11.99 -5.14 -11.75
CA LYS A 398 -13.47 -5.24 -11.78
C LYS A 398 -14.00 -5.61 -13.15
N PHE A 399 -13.34 -5.18 -14.23
CA PHE A 399 -13.84 -5.37 -15.59
C PHE A 399 -12.89 -6.16 -16.50
N LEU A 400 -11.66 -6.47 -16.08
CA LEU A 400 -10.83 -7.40 -16.84
C LEU A 400 -11.43 -8.81 -16.79
N ARG A 401 -11.37 -9.53 -17.92
CA ARG A 401 -11.86 -10.91 -18.04
C ARG A 401 -11.15 -11.82 -17.03
N ARG A 402 -11.79 -12.86 -16.49
CA ARG A 402 -11.14 -13.86 -15.60
C ARG A 402 -10.63 -15.08 -16.39
N ASP A 403 -9.80 -15.93 -15.78
CA ASP A 403 -9.17 -17.07 -16.48
C ASP A 403 -10.18 -18.19 -16.75
N ASN A 404 -11.14 -18.36 -15.84
CA ASN A 404 -12.22 -19.35 -15.89
C ASN A 404 -13.51 -18.83 -16.56
N GLU A 405 -13.40 -17.76 -17.33
CA GLU A 405 -14.53 -16.97 -17.84
C GLU A 405 -14.43 -16.83 -19.36
N ASP A 406 -15.48 -17.28 -20.05
CA ASP A 406 -15.68 -17.01 -21.48
C ASP A 406 -16.24 -15.59 -21.70
N GLU A 407 -16.34 -15.17 -22.96
CA GLU A 407 -16.82 -13.84 -23.31
C GLU A 407 -18.27 -13.57 -22.87
N ILE A 408 -19.13 -14.59 -22.85
CA ILE A 408 -20.53 -14.43 -22.45
C ILE A 408 -20.60 -14.17 -20.95
N LYS A 409 -19.97 -15.02 -20.14
CA LYS A 409 -19.91 -14.88 -18.67
C LYS A 409 -19.24 -13.57 -18.26
N TRP A 410 -18.23 -13.15 -18.99
CA TRP A 410 -17.57 -11.86 -18.77
C TRP A 410 -18.53 -10.69 -18.94
N ASN A 411 -19.24 -10.67 -20.06
CA ASN A 411 -20.21 -9.62 -20.37
C ASN A 411 -21.36 -9.62 -19.38
N GLU A 412 -21.90 -10.78 -19.01
CA GLU A 412 -22.91 -10.92 -17.96
C GLU A 412 -22.42 -10.33 -16.63
N ARG A 413 -21.20 -10.68 -16.20
CA ARG A 413 -20.62 -10.18 -14.96
C ARG A 413 -20.48 -8.66 -14.98
N ILE A 414 -19.90 -8.08 -16.04
CA ILE A 414 -19.76 -6.62 -16.14
C ILE A 414 -21.13 -5.96 -16.13
N ASN A 415 -22.08 -6.44 -16.95
CA ASN A 415 -23.39 -5.81 -17.10
C ASN A 415 -24.24 -5.89 -15.82
N SER A 416 -23.94 -6.83 -14.92
CA SER A 416 -24.58 -6.95 -13.61
C SER A 416 -23.98 -6.07 -12.51
N ASP A 417 -22.79 -5.48 -12.72
CA ASP A 417 -22.07 -4.68 -11.72
C ASP A 417 -21.92 -3.22 -12.19
N PRO A 418 -22.75 -2.28 -11.69
CA PRO A 418 -22.68 -0.87 -12.04
C PRO A 418 -21.29 -0.25 -11.80
N GLU A 419 -20.55 -0.73 -10.80
CA GLU A 419 -19.22 -0.22 -10.50
C GLU A 419 -18.19 -0.71 -11.52
N ALA A 420 -18.30 -1.96 -11.99
CA ALA A 420 -17.48 -2.48 -13.08
C ALA A 420 -17.74 -1.72 -14.39
N ILE A 421 -19.01 -1.45 -14.72
CA ILE A 421 -19.39 -0.64 -15.89
C ILE A 421 -18.74 0.75 -15.81
N ASN A 422 -18.90 1.44 -14.67
CA ASN A 422 -18.33 2.77 -14.50
C ASN A 422 -16.80 2.75 -14.59
N ALA A 423 -16.15 1.79 -13.92
CA ALA A 423 -14.69 1.62 -13.99
C ALA A 423 -14.18 1.40 -15.42
N LYS A 424 -14.88 0.56 -16.20
CA LYS A 424 -14.54 0.31 -17.61
C LYS A 424 -14.68 1.57 -18.46
N LYS A 425 -15.74 2.36 -18.27
CA LYS A 425 -15.95 3.64 -18.97
C LYS A 425 -14.79 4.62 -18.75
N TYR A 426 -14.39 4.83 -17.50
CA TYR A 426 -13.24 5.68 -17.17
C TYR A 426 -11.93 5.17 -17.79
N TYR A 427 -11.72 3.85 -17.75
CA TYR A 427 -10.56 3.21 -18.38
C TYR A 427 -10.54 3.45 -19.89
N ASP A 428 -11.61 3.09 -20.60
CA ASP A 428 -11.70 3.23 -22.05
C ASP A 428 -11.48 4.68 -22.50
N LYS A 429 -12.06 5.64 -21.76
CA LYS A 429 -11.89 7.06 -22.06
C LYS A 429 -10.46 7.55 -21.83
N TRP A 430 -9.83 7.13 -20.74
CA TRP A 430 -8.44 7.49 -20.47
C TRP A 430 -7.50 6.91 -21.53
N ILE A 431 -7.74 5.67 -21.97
CA ILE A 431 -6.98 5.01 -23.05
C ILE A 431 -7.12 5.78 -24.37
N ASP A 432 -8.33 6.19 -24.74
CA ASP A 432 -8.55 7.03 -25.94
C ASP A 432 -7.73 8.32 -25.89
N LEU A 433 -7.75 9.04 -24.76
CA LEU A 433 -6.97 10.26 -24.57
C LEU A 433 -5.46 9.98 -24.62
N TYR A 434 -4.99 8.92 -23.97
CA TYR A 434 -3.57 8.54 -23.97
C TYR A 434 -3.08 8.14 -25.37
N ASN A 435 -3.88 7.42 -26.15
CA ASN A 435 -3.55 7.09 -27.54
C ASN A 435 -3.42 8.36 -28.40
N LYS A 436 -4.26 9.37 -28.17
CA LYS A 436 -4.14 10.68 -28.82
C LYS A 436 -2.88 11.42 -28.38
N ILE A 437 -2.50 11.34 -27.09
CA ILE A 437 -1.25 11.90 -26.55
C ILE A 437 -0.06 11.30 -27.28
N LYS A 438 -0.01 9.96 -27.39
CA LYS A 438 1.05 9.24 -28.09
C LYS A 438 1.12 9.60 -29.57
N LYS A 439 -0.02 9.68 -30.26
CA LYS A 439 -0.07 10.07 -31.69
C LYS A 439 0.44 11.50 -31.94
N LYS A 440 0.33 12.39 -30.94
CA LYS A 440 0.79 13.79 -31.02
C LYS A 440 2.17 14.02 -30.42
N ASP A 441 2.87 12.96 -30.01
CA ASP A 441 4.20 13.05 -29.39
C ASP A 441 4.22 13.92 -28.11
N LEU A 442 3.18 13.79 -27.29
CA LEU A 442 2.99 14.57 -26.04
C LEU A 442 3.29 13.76 -24.77
N GLU A 443 3.94 12.60 -24.88
CA GLU A 443 4.17 11.72 -23.75
C GLU A 443 5.12 12.33 -22.71
N ASP A 444 6.17 13.02 -23.14
CA ASP A 444 7.11 13.72 -22.25
C ASP A 444 6.43 14.85 -21.47
N GLU A 445 5.54 15.61 -22.12
CA GLU A 445 4.72 16.63 -21.45
C GLU A 445 3.82 15.99 -20.39
N LEU A 446 3.16 14.87 -20.73
CA LEU A 446 2.34 14.13 -19.78
C LEU A 446 3.17 13.66 -18.58
N ILE A 447 4.32 13.02 -18.82
CA ILE A 447 5.23 12.53 -17.77
C ILE A 447 5.67 13.69 -16.86
N LYS A 448 6.04 14.84 -17.44
CA LYS A 448 6.42 16.03 -16.68
C LYS A 448 5.31 16.51 -15.73
N VAL A 449 4.05 16.41 -16.16
CA VAL A 449 2.89 16.84 -15.37
C VAL A 449 2.56 15.83 -14.27
N ILE A 450 2.65 14.53 -14.55
CA ILE A 450 2.19 13.49 -13.61
C ILE A 450 3.30 12.92 -12.72
N GLY A 451 4.58 13.05 -13.11
CA GLY A 451 5.71 12.31 -12.55
C GLY A 451 5.95 12.53 -11.06
N SER A 452 5.57 13.70 -10.53
CA SER A 452 5.66 14.00 -9.08
C SER A 452 4.65 13.23 -8.23
N ASN A 453 3.66 12.59 -8.85
CA ASN A 453 2.53 11.92 -8.21
C ASN A 453 1.77 12.83 -7.21
N SER A 454 1.68 14.12 -7.52
CA SER A 454 1.00 15.14 -6.71
C SER A 454 0.09 15.97 -7.60
N PHE A 455 -1.21 15.71 -7.51
CA PHE A 455 -2.19 16.27 -8.43
C PHE A 455 -2.97 17.41 -7.78
N ARG A 456 -2.74 18.63 -8.27
CA ARG A 456 -3.37 19.87 -7.79
C ARG A 456 -3.97 20.64 -8.97
N TYR A 457 -5.04 21.38 -8.70
CA TYR A 457 -5.69 22.20 -9.72
C TYR A 457 -4.75 23.27 -10.31
N ASN A 458 -3.84 23.83 -9.50
CA ASN A 458 -2.90 24.85 -9.97
C ASN A 458 -1.96 24.34 -11.07
N SER A 459 -1.59 23.05 -11.04
CA SER A 459 -0.70 22.48 -12.07
C SER A 459 -1.33 22.50 -13.46
N PHE A 460 -2.67 22.52 -13.55
CA PHE A 460 -3.40 22.61 -14.82
C PHE A 460 -2.98 23.83 -15.66
N PHE A 461 -2.69 24.96 -15.00
CA PHE A 461 -2.33 26.20 -15.70
C PHE A 461 -0.93 26.18 -16.31
N ASN A 462 -0.09 25.23 -15.93
CA ASN A 462 1.27 25.07 -16.45
C ASN A 462 1.34 24.07 -17.62
N ILE A 463 0.21 23.47 -18.00
CA ILE A 463 0.11 22.51 -19.10
C ILE A 463 -0.10 23.28 -20.40
N ALA A 464 0.69 22.99 -21.42
CA ALA A 464 0.65 23.70 -22.69
C ALA A 464 -0.43 23.11 -23.62
N SER A 465 -0.46 21.78 -23.76
CA SER A 465 -1.40 21.11 -24.64
C SER A 465 -2.79 20.96 -24.03
N ASP A 466 -3.82 21.33 -24.79
CA ASP A 466 -5.22 21.09 -24.41
C ASP A 466 -5.51 19.60 -24.23
N LEU A 467 -4.85 18.72 -24.98
CA LEU A 467 -5.01 17.28 -24.83
C LEU A 467 -4.40 16.79 -23.51
N THR A 468 -3.24 17.32 -23.14
CA THR A 468 -2.58 17.02 -21.86
C THR A 468 -3.40 17.59 -20.69
N LYS A 469 -4.05 18.74 -20.85
CA LYS A 469 -5.03 19.27 -19.88
C LYS A 469 -6.20 18.31 -19.70
N LYS A 470 -6.80 17.80 -20.79
CA LYS A 470 -7.94 16.88 -20.73
C LYS A 470 -7.60 15.59 -19.97
N ILE A 471 -6.46 14.96 -20.27
CA ILE A 471 -6.07 13.72 -19.57
C ILE A 471 -5.67 13.99 -18.12
N TYR A 472 -5.08 15.17 -17.81
CA TYR A 472 -4.72 15.54 -16.43
C TYR A 472 -5.93 15.64 -15.50
N LEU A 473 -7.13 15.96 -16.01
CA LEU A 473 -8.36 16.03 -15.21
C LEU A 473 -8.70 14.69 -14.55
N PHE A 474 -8.31 13.54 -15.12
CA PHE A 474 -8.53 12.22 -14.53
C PHE A 474 -7.66 11.95 -13.29
N TYR A 475 -6.64 12.77 -13.04
CA TYR A 475 -5.78 12.69 -11.85
C TYR A 475 -6.25 13.62 -10.73
N LEU A 476 -7.13 14.57 -11.03
CA LEU A 476 -7.68 15.48 -10.03
C LEU A 476 -8.81 14.81 -9.26
N SER A 477 -8.84 15.01 -7.94
CA SER A 477 -10.02 14.66 -7.15
C SER A 477 -11.18 15.63 -7.43
N ASN A 478 -12.41 15.21 -7.16
CA ASN A 478 -13.61 16.06 -7.34
C ASN A 478 -13.46 17.42 -6.63
N ASN A 479 -12.85 17.44 -5.43
CA ASN A 479 -12.52 18.69 -4.74
C ASN A 479 -11.55 19.59 -5.53
N GLN A 480 -10.51 19.02 -6.14
CA GLN A 480 -9.57 19.78 -6.97
C GLN A 480 -10.24 20.30 -8.24
N ILE A 481 -11.16 19.55 -8.84
CA ILE A 481 -11.95 20.01 -10.00
C ILE A 481 -12.82 21.21 -9.60
N LEU A 482 -13.50 21.17 -8.46
CA LEU A 482 -14.29 22.32 -7.99
C LEU A 482 -13.43 23.57 -7.75
N LEU A 483 -12.24 23.40 -7.15
CA LEU A 483 -11.29 24.50 -6.99
C LEU A 483 -10.80 25.04 -8.34
N LEU A 484 -10.57 24.16 -9.33
CA LEU A 484 -10.21 24.54 -10.69
C LEU A 484 -11.29 25.42 -11.33
N LEU A 485 -12.56 24.98 -11.29
CA LEU A 485 -13.69 25.72 -11.85
C LEU A 485 -13.84 27.11 -11.20
N ASN A 486 -13.71 27.20 -9.87
CA ASN A 486 -13.72 28.50 -9.18
C ASN A 486 -12.61 29.42 -9.68
N LYS A 487 -11.38 28.91 -9.77
CA LYS A 487 -10.22 29.70 -10.18
C LYS A 487 -10.35 30.16 -11.63
N LEU A 488 -10.79 29.28 -12.52
CA LEU A 488 -11.02 29.56 -13.93
C LEU A 488 -12.04 30.66 -14.15
N ARG A 489 -13.18 30.61 -13.45
CA ARG A 489 -14.22 31.64 -13.55
C ARG A 489 -13.74 32.98 -12.99
N ASN A 490 -13.05 32.98 -11.85
CA ASN A 490 -12.48 34.21 -11.30
C ASN A 490 -11.44 34.86 -12.23
N MET A 491 -10.76 34.08 -13.08
CA MET A 491 -9.78 34.57 -14.05
C MET A 491 -10.36 34.83 -15.44
N ASN A 492 -11.66 34.61 -15.67
CA ASN A 492 -12.32 34.72 -16.98
C ASN A 492 -11.63 33.92 -18.10
N LYS A 493 -11.21 32.68 -17.81
CA LYS A 493 -10.52 31.82 -18.79
C LYS A 493 -11.50 30.88 -19.53
N ASP A 494 -12.35 31.44 -20.39
CA ASP A 494 -13.44 30.68 -21.04
C ASP A 494 -12.97 29.50 -21.90
N ASN A 495 -11.83 29.62 -22.60
CA ASN A 495 -11.27 28.50 -23.37
C ASN A 495 -10.89 27.32 -22.47
N ASP A 496 -10.22 27.57 -21.34
CA ASP A 496 -9.86 26.52 -20.38
C ASP A 496 -11.11 25.94 -19.69
N ILE A 497 -12.15 26.75 -19.48
CA ILE A 497 -13.44 26.27 -18.96
C ILE A 497 -14.06 25.28 -19.94
N ASN A 498 -14.10 25.59 -21.24
CA ASN A 498 -14.63 24.68 -22.25
C ASN A 498 -13.85 23.36 -22.28
N ILE A 499 -12.51 23.39 -22.17
CA ILE A 499 -11.68 22.18 -22.08
C ILE A 499 -12.08 21.30 -20.89
N VAL A 500 -12.34 21.91 -19.73
CA VAL A 500 -12.77 21.17 -18.53
C VAL A 500 -14.18 20.61 -18.71
N LEU A 501 -15.10 21.40 -19.26
CA LEU A 501 -16.48 20.98 -19.49
C LEU A 501 -16.59 19.87 -20.54
N ASP A 502 -15.74 19.87 -21.57
CA ASP A 502 -15.64 18.78 -22.55
C ASP A 502 -15.38 17.42 -21.88
N VAL A 503 -14.69 17.39 -20.73
CA VAL A 503 -14.41 16.15 -19.98
C VAL A 503 -15.47 15.88 -18.94
N ILE A 504 -15.96 16.90 -18.22
CA ILE A 504 -17.01 16.74 -17.20
C ILE A 504 -18.32 16.26 -17.82
N ASN A 505 -18.70 16.80 -18.98
CA ASN A 505 -19.96 16.53 -19.67
C ASN A 505 -19.82 15.41 -20.72
N ASP A 506 -18.75 14.64 -20.69
CA ASP A 506 -18.57 13.54 -21.62
C ASP A 506 -19.49 12.37 -21.27
N ASP A 507 -20.52 12.13 -22.08
CA ASP A 507 -21.54 11.09 -21.84
C ASP A 507 -20.97 9.66 -21.73
N SER A 508 -19.73 9.43 -22.21
CA SER A 508 -19.08 8.12 -22.07
C SER A 508 -18.64 7.82 -20.64
N ILE A 509 -18.50 8.84 -19.78
CA ILE A 509 -18.09 8.72 -18.37
C ILE A 509 -19.07 9.47 -17.45
N ASN A 510 -19.08 9.14 -16.16
CA ASN A 510 -20.07 9.71 -15.24
C ASN A 510 -19.51 10.85 -14.36
N LEU A 511 -18.57 11.64 -14.88
CA LEU A 511 -17.79 12.58 -14.06
C LEU A 511 -18.64 13.71 -13.46
N TYR A 512 -19.59 14.26 -14.21
CA TYR A 512 -20.51 15.27 -13.66
C TYR A 512 -21.29 14.73 -12.45
N ASN A 513 -21.88 13.55 -12.58
CA ASN A 513 -22.62 12.92 -11.47
C ASN A 513 -21.71 12.54 -10.29
N ASP A 514 -20.47 12.11 -10.54
CA ASP A 514 -19.49 11.86 -9.48
C ASP A 514 -19.14 13.14 -8.72
N ILE A 515 -19.04 14.28 -9.40
CA ILE A 515 -18.87 15.60 -8.78
C ILE A 515 -20.11 15.99 -7.96
N LEU A 516 -21.31 15.80 -8.50
CA LEU A 516 -22.56 16.11 -7.79
C LEU A 516 -22.71 15.26 -6.51
N ASN A 517 -22.48 13.95 -6.60
CA ASN A 517 -22.47 13.05 -5.44
C ASN A 517 -21.42 13.47 -4.41
N TYR A 518 -20.22 13.84 -4.86
CA TYR A 518 -19.19 14.35 -3.97
C TYR A 518 -19.64 15.63 -3.25
N ILE A 519 -20.26 16.57 -3.96
CA ILE A 519 -20.79 17.83 -3.38
C ILE A 519 -21.86 17.52 -2.34
N TYR A 520 -22.80 16.63 -2.69
CA TYR A 520 -23.92 16.25 -1.83
C TYR A 520 -23.39 15.62 -0.54
N TYR A 521 -22.61 14.54 -0.60
CA TYR A 521 -22.25 13.78 0.60
C TYR A 521 -21.11 14.39 1.44
N ASN A 522 -20.25 15.26 0.92
CA ASN A 522 -19.11 15.80 1.70
C ASN A 522 -19.39 17.14 2.42
N ASN A 523 -20.58 17.72 2.29
CA ASN A 523 -21.01 18.94 3.00
C ASN A 523 -19.96 20.07 3.02
N GLY A 524 -19.25 20.26 1.91
CA GLY A 524 -18.16 21.22 1.78
C GLY A 524 -18.63 22.69 1.86
N SER A 525 -17.67 23.61 1.99
CA SER A 525 -17.97 25.05 2.00
C SER A 525 -18.68 25.51 0.71
N TRP A 526 -19.74 26.31 0.87
CA TRP A 526 -20.46 26.97 -0.22
C TRP A 526 -19.55 27.75 -1.18
N LYS A 527 -18.43 28.30 -0.68
CA LYS A 527 -17.44 29.03 -1.49
C LYS A 527 -16.89 28.19 -2.64
N LYS A 528 -16.83 26.86 -2.45
CA LYS A 528 -16.35 25.91 -3.46
C LYS A 528 -17.37 25.68 -4.58
N LEU A 529 -18.65 25.99 -4.34
CA LEU A 529 -19.74 25.80 -5.30
C LEU A 529 -19.88 26.96 -6.29
N LYS A 530 -19.26 28.12 -6.01
CA LYS A 530 -19.42 29.33 -6.84
C LYS A 530 -19.15 29.09 -8.32
N GLY A 531 -18.05 28.40 -8.63
CA GLY A 531 -17.57 28.15 -9.98
C GLY A 531 -18.54 27.26 -10.75
N ILE A 532 -18.86 26.09 -10.21
CA ILE A 532 -19.81 25.17 -10.84
C ILE A 532 -21.20 25.80 -10.96
N PHE A 533 -21.68 26.52 -9.93
CA PHE A 533 -22.94 27.26 -9.98
C PHE A 533 -22.90 28.32 -11.08
N SER A 534 -21.83 29.11 -11.19
CA SER A 534 -21.70 30.15 -12.22
C SER A 534 -21.67 29.60 -13.65
N ILE A 535 -21.37 28.31 -13.82
CA ILE A 535 -21.30 27.64 -15.13
C ILE A 535 -22.64 27.01 -15.48
N TYR A 536 -23.20 26.20 -14.57
CA TYR A 536 -24.40 25.41 -14.83
C TYR A 536 -25.71 26.08 -14.36
N GLY A 537 -25.61 27.11 -13.52
CA GLY A 537 -26.76 27.88 -13.04
C GLY A 537 -27.82 27.01 -12.37
N ASN A 538 -29.08 27.23 -12.79
CA ASN A 538 -30.24 26.52 -12.23
C ASN A 538 -30.24 25.02 -12.54
N GLN A 539 -29.55 24.58 -13.61
CA GLN A 539 -29.43 23.17 -13.93
C GLN A 539 -28.68 22.42 -12.80
N PHE A 540 -27.58 22.98 -12.30
CA PHE A 540 -26.86 22.42 -11.16
C PHE A 540 -27.74 22.31 -9.90
N VAL A 541 -28.57 23.32 -9.63
CA VAL A 541 -29.51 23.29 -8.49
C VAL A 541 -30.52 22.16 -8.67
N LYS A 542 -31.08 22.01 -9.88
CA LYS A 542 -32.02 20.93 -10.21
C LYS A 542 -31.38 19.56 -10.02
N ASP A 543 -30.14 19.38 -10.45
CA ASP A 543 -29.45 18.09 -10.37
C ASP A 543 -29.08 17.71 -8.93
N ILE A 544 -28.69 18.66 -8.08
CA ILE A 544 -28.51 18.40 -6.65
C ILE A 544 -29.85 18.08 -5.96
N ILE A 545 -30.92 18.82 -6.29
CA ILE A 545 -32.25 18.54 -5.73
C ILE A 545 -32.74 17.15 -6.13
N LYS A 546 -32.42 16.69 -7.35
CA LYS A 546 -32.72 15.31 -7.78
C LYS A 546 -32.01 14.28 -6.91
N ILE A 547 -30.73 14.49 -6.56
CA ILE A 547 -30.01 13.63 -5.62
C ILE A 547 -30.67 13.69 -4.24
N TRP A 548 -31.03 14.89 -3.77
CA TRP A 548 -31.71 15.07 -2.49
C TRP A 548 -33.04 14.32 -2.41
N VAL A 549 -33.86 14.34 -3.47
CA VAL A 549 -35.12 13.57 -3.54
C VAL A 549 -34.88 12.07 -3.58
N ASN A 550 -33.83 11.62 -4.28
CA ASN A 550 -33.47 10.21 -4.37
C ASN A 550 -32.87 9.66 -3.06
N ASP A 551 -32.25 10.52 -2.25
CA ASP A 551 -31.73 10.23 -0.90
C ASP A 551 -32.77 10.53 0.19
N ASP A 552 -34.06 10.39 -0.17
CA ASP A 552 -35.21 10.58 0.73
C ASP A 552 -35.21 11.89 1.55
N LEU A 553 -34.69 12.96 0.95
CA LEU A 553 -34.65 14.32 1.49
C LEU A 553 -33.74 14.49 2.72
N GLU A 554 -32.84 13.55 3.03
CA GLU A 554 -32.08 13.56 4.29
C GLU A 554 -31.09 14.73 4.45
N ASN A 555 -30.29 15.04 3.41
CA ASN A 555 -29.24 16.04 3.53
C ASN A 555 -29.73 17.49 3.30
N ASP A 556 -30.30 18.12 4.33
CA ASP A 556 -30.73 19.52 4.26
C ASP A 556 -29.58 20.55 4.25
N ILE A 557 -28.38 20.13 4.66
CA ILE A 557 -27.21 21.02 4.77
C ILE A 557 -26.79 21.52 3.39
N ILE A 558 -26.83 20.66 2.37
CA ILE A 558 -26.43 21.05 1.02
C ILE A 558 -27.35 22.14 0.45
N LEU A 559 -28.63 22.13 0.79
CA LEU A 559 -29.58 23.16 0.34
C LEU A 559 -29.22 24.55 0.88
N ASP A 560 -28.76 24.63 2.14
CA ASP A 560 -28.25 25.89 2.70
C ASP A 560 -26.98 26.36 1.99
N LYS A 561 -26.08 25.44 1.61
CA LYS A 561 -24.87 25.79 0.87
C LYS A 561 -25.16 26.29 -0.53
N ILE A 562 -26.19 25.73 -1.19
CA ILE A 562 -26.68 26.25 -2.47
C ILE A 562 -27.30 27.64 -2.29
N LYS A 563 -28.12 27.84 -1.25
CA LYS A 563 -28.70 29.15 -0.91
C LYS A 563 -27.63 30.21 -0.69
N GLU A 564 -26.62 29.89 0.12
CA GLU A 564 -25.47 30.77 0.37
C GLU A 564 -24.73 31.09 -0.94
N ALA A 565 -24.42 30.09 -1.77
CA ALA A 565 -23.73 30.31 -3.05
C ALA A 565 -24.55 31.17 -4.02
N ALA A 566 -25.85 30.93 -4.14
CA ALA A 566 -26.75 31.70 -5.00
C ALA A 566 -26.87 33.16 -4.55
N PHE A 567 -27.02 33.40 -3.24
CA PHE A 567 -27.05 34.75 -2.65
C PHE A 567 -25.80 35.55 -3.02
N PHE A 568 -24.61 34.95 -2.85
CA PHE A 568 -23.34 35.62 -3.17
C PHE A 568 -23.07 35.82 -4.67
N LEU A 569 -23.79 35.12 -5.54
CA LEU A 569 -23.69 35.28 -7.00
C LEU A 569 -24.82 36.14 -7.57
N ASP A 570 -25.69 36.69 -6.71
CA ASP A 570 -26.91 37.41 -7.09
C ASP A 570 -27.77 36.60 -8.09
N LYS A 571 -27.99 35.32 -7.76
CA LYS A 571 -28.79 34.39 -8.56
C LYS A 571 -30.06 34.01 -7.83
N LYS A 572 -31.20 34.22 -8.49
CA LYS A 572 -32.50 33.75 -8.01
C LYS A 572 -32.61 32.24 -8.20
N ILE A 573 -32.84 31.52 -7.10
CA ILE A 573 -33.14 30.09 -7.07
C ILE A 573 -34.49 29.86 -6.41
N ILE A 574 -35.00 28.62 -6.49
CA ILE A 574 -36.17 28.18 -5.73
C ILE A 574 -36.01 28.47 -4.23
N ASN A 575 -37.11 28.83 -3.57
CA ASN A 575 -37.09 29.09 -2.14
C ASN A 575 -36.76 27.81 -1.34
N ILE A 576 -35.51 27.71 -0.89
CA ILE A 576 -35.01 26.58 -0.10
C ILE A 576 -35.79 26.37 1.20
N ASN A 577 -36.33 27.43 1.81
CA ASN A 577 -37.13 27.28 3.03
C ASN A 577 -38.44 26.54 2.73
N LYS A 578 -39.04 26.73 1.54
CA LYS A 578 -40.23 25.98 1.11
C LYS A 578 -39.92 24.50 0.89
N LEU A 579 -38.75 24.17 0.32
CA LEU A 579 -38.30 22.77 0.17
C LEU A 579 -38.16 22.08 1.53
N LYS A 580 -37.49 22.72 2.49
CA LYS A 580 -37.35 22.21 3.86
C LYS A 580 -38.70 22.13 4.60
N GLY A 581 -39.59 23.08 4.36
CA GLY A 581 -40.96 23.05 4.87
C GLY A 581 -41.70 21.81 4.36
N LEU A 582 -41.61 21.53 3.07
CA LEU A 582 -42.27 20.38 2.45
C LEU A 582 -41.71 19.06 2.97
N LYS A 583 -40.39 18.95 3.18
CA LYS A 583 -39.77 17.81 3.88
C LYS A 583 -40.41 17.60 5.27
N ARG A 584 -40.54 18.66 6.07
CA ARG A 584 -41.15 18.55 7.42
C ARG A 584 -42.59 18.02 7.38
N TYR A 585 -43.37 18.38 6.38
CA TYR A 585 -44.74 17.88 6.19
C TYR A 585 -44.75 16.38 5.84
N ILE A 586 -43.80 15.95 5.00
CA ILE A 586 -43.60 14.54 4.68
C ILE A 586 -43.20 13.77 5.95
N ASP A 587 -42.18 14.25 6.68
CA ASP A 587 -41.64 13.60 7.88
C ASP A 587 -42.66 13.52 9.03
N SER A 588 -43.56 14.51 9.14
CA SER A 588 -44.60 14.46 10.16
C SER A 588 -45.65 13.38 9.89
N GLY A 589 -45.75 12.90 8.64
CA GLY A 589 -46.79 11.96 8.20
C GLY A 589 -48.16 12.61 7.99
N CYS A 590 -48.23 13.94 7.81
CA CYS A 590 -49.51 14.62 7.60
C CYS A 590 -50.02 14.49 6.15
N LEU A 591 -49.13 14.11 5.22
CA LEU A 591 -49.42 13.88 3.81
C LEU A 591 -49.62 12.39 3.54
N ASN A 592 -50.63 12.07 2.74
CA ASN A 592 -50.85 10.70 2.26
C ASN A 592 -49.85 10.32 1.14
N GLN A 593 -49.80 9.05 0.76
CA GLN A 593 -48.83 8.55 -0.24
C GLN A 593 -48.89 9.26 -1.60
N ASN A 594 -50.09 9.65 -2.07
CA ASN A 594 -50.24 10.40 -3.32
C ASN A 594 -49.76 11.85 -3.17
N GLU A 595 -50.06 12.49 -2.04
CA GLU A 595 -49.57 13.84 -1.72
C GLU A 595 -48.04 13.87 -1.60
N VAL A 596 -47.42 12.87 -0.96
CA VAL A 596 -45.96 12.73 -0.88
C VAL A 596 -45.36 12.55 -2.28
N LYS A 597 -45.95 11.71 -3.13
CA LYS A 597 -45.49 11.52 -4.51
C LYS A 597 -45.57 12.80 -5.32
N ASN A 598 -46.69 13.54 -5.21
CA ASN A 598 -46.86 14.83 -5.88
C ASN A 598 -45.89 15.88 -5.35
N ALA A 599 -45.67 15.94 -4.04
CA ALA A 599 -44.69 16.80 -3.40
C ALA A 599 -43.28 16.53 -3.95
N LYS A 600 -42.83 15.27 -3.99
CA LYS A 600 -41.53 14.90 -4.58
C LYS A 600 -41.44 15.30 -6.07
N ASN A 601 -42.50 15.14 -6.85
CA ASN A 601 -42.53 15.58 -8.25
C ASN A 601 -42.41 17.11 -8.39
N PHE A 602 -43.15 17.89 -7.58
CA PHE A 602 -43.05 19.35 -7.61
C PHE A 602 -41.68 19.85 -7.16
N ILE A 603 -41.02 19.17 -6.22
CA ILE A 603 -39.62 19.43 -5.86
C ILE A 603 -38.70 19.19 -7.07
N LEU A 604 -38.84 18.06 -7.78
CA LEU A 604 -38.03 17.74 -8.96
C LEU A 604 -38.24 18.73 -10.12
N ASP A 605 -39.46 19.25 -10.28
CA ASP A 605 -39.81 20.23 -11.30
C ASP A 605 -39.47 21.67 -10.90
N LEU A 606 -39.02 21.89 -9.67
CA LEU A 606 -38.81 23.22 -9.08
C LEU A 606 -40.08 24.10 -9.15
N ASN A 607 -41.26 23.48 -9.00
CA ASN A 607 -42.55 24.16 -9.12
C ASN A 607 -42.93 24.83 -7.79
N GLU A 608 -42.46 26.05 -7.59
CA GLU A 608 -42.64 26.78 -6.33
C GLU A 608 -44.10 27.04 -5.98
N ASP A 609 -44.96 27.30 -6.98
CA ASP A 609 -46.39 27.58 -6.78
C ASP A 609 -47.13 26.37 -6.22
N ASN A 610 -46.90 25.19 -6.80
CA ASN A 610 -47.54 23.96 -6.31
C ASN A 610 -46.96 23.49 -4.96
N ILE A 611 -45.68 23.77 -4.70
CA ILE A 611 -45.09 23.55 -3.37
C ILE A 611 -45.79 24.44 -2.34
N THR A 612 -45.99 25.72 -2.65
CA THR A 612 -46.73 26.66 -1.78
C THR A 612 -48.15 26.15 -1.52
N ARG A 613 -48.89 25.74 -2.54
CA ARG A 613 -50.25 25.20 -2.38
C ARG A 613 -50.31 23.98 -1.46
N ILE A 614 -49.38 23.03 -1.60
CA ILE A 614 -49.35 21.86 -0.70
C ILE A 614 -49.15 22.30 0.76
N LEU A 615 -48.24 23.25 0.99
CA LEU A 615 -47.97 23.75 2.34
C LEU A 615 -49.21 24.42 2.93
N GLU A 616 -49.88 25.27 2.15
CA GLU A 616 -51.09 26.00 2.57
C GLU A 616 -52.27 25.06 2.83
N ASP A 617 -52.60 24.20 1.86
CA ASP A 617 -53.76 23.30 1.91
C ASP A 617 -53.68 22.27 3.05
N ASN A 618 -52.46 21.95 3.49
CA ASN A 618 -52.21 20.95 4.53
C ASN A 618 -51.69 21.53 5.84
N PHE A 619 -51.69 22.86 5.99
CA PHE A 619 -51.13 23.53 7.17
C PHE A 619 -51.79 23.06 8.48
N GLU A 620 -53.13 23.02 8.53
CA GLU A 620 -53.87 22.55 9.71
C GLU A 620 -53.67 21.05 9.96
N LYS A 621 -53.56 20.24 8.90
CA LYS A 621 -53.25 18.79 9.03
C LYS A 621 -51.86 18.61 9.64
N PHE A 622 -50.88 19.37 9.18
CA PHE A 622 -49.51 19.36 9.68
C PHE A 622 -49.47 19.72 11.17
N LYS A 623 -50.13 20.82 11.55
CA LYS A 623 -50.22 21.26 12.95
C LYS A 623 -50.80 20.18 13.87
N ASN A 624 -51.93 19.57 13.47
CA ASN A 624 -52.58 18.52 14.25
C ASN A 624 -51.72 17.24 14.33
N GLN A 625 -51.04 16.89 13.24
CA GLN A 625 -50.18 15.72 13.21
C GLN A 625 -48.94 15.90 14.09
N LEU A 626 -48.35 17.11 14.15
CA LEU A 626 -47.26 17.40 15.08
C LEU A 626 -47.69 17.23 16.55
N LYS A 627 -48.88 17.72 16.91
CA LYS A 627 -49.46 17.53 18.25
C LYS A 627 -49.59 16.05 18.57
N LYS A 628 -50.20 15.28 17.66
CA LYS A 628 -50.35 13.83 17.79
C LYS A 628 -49.01 13.09 17.94
N ASN A 629 -48.01 13.44 17.14
CA ASN A 629 -46.69 12.78 17.19
C ASN A 629 -45.97 12.99 18.54
N ASN A 630 -46.34 14.01 19.31
CA ASN A 630 -45.71 14.34 20.60
C ASN A 630 -46.63 14.07 21.81
N GLU A 631 -47.82 13.49 21.60
CA GLU A 631 -48.87 13.38 22.64
C GLU A 631 -48.44 12.54 23.87
N PHE A 632 -47.41 11.70 23.70
CA PHE A 632 -46.84 10.85 24.75
C PHE A 632 -45.50 11.35 25.29
N GLU A 633 -45.02 12.50 24.85
CA GLU A 633 -43.76 13.09 25.33
C GLU A 633 -43.92 13.72 26.72
N VAL A 634 -42.86 13.64 27.52
CA VAL A 634 -42.81 14.29 28.84
C VAL A 634 -42.87 15.81 28.64
N CYS A 635 -43.72 16.50 29.40
CA CYS A 635 -44.02 17.93 29.23
C CYS A 635 -44.78 18.31 27.94
N TYR A 636 -45.65 17.43 27.43
CA TYR A 636 -46.50 17.72 26.26
C TYR A 636 -47.21 19.08 26.32
N ASP A 637 -47.77 19.50 27.46
CA ASP A 637 -48.44 20.81 27.59
C ASP A 637 -47.54 22.01 27.23
N GLU A 638 -46.22 21.90 27.47
CA GLU A 638 -45.25 22.92 27.06
C GLU A 638 -44.85 22.77 25.59
N ILE A 639 -44.75 21.54 25.10
CA ILE A 639 -44.46 21.22 23.69
C ILE A 639 -45.61 21.70 22.79
N GLU A 640 -46.86 21.44 23.16
CA GLU A 640 -48.06 21.85 22.44
C GLU A 640 -48.13 23.38 22.32
N LYS A 641 -47.90 24.11 23.42
CA LYS A 641 -47.82 25.58 23.40
C LYS A 641 -46.71 26.07 22.47
N LYS A 642 -45.55 25.42 22.47
CA LYS A 642 -44.47 25.74 21.52
C LYS A 642 -44.84 25.45 20.08
N ILE A 643 -45.52 24.33 19.80
CA ILE A 643 -46.06 24.01 18.47
C ILE A 643 -47.03 25.09 18.01
N ASP A 644 -47.98 25.50 18.87
CA ASP A 644 -48.95 26.56 18.54
C ASP A 644 -48.27 27.90 18.24
N VAL A 645 -47.25 28.29 19.02
CA VAL A 645 -46.47 29.52 18.79
C VAL A 645 -45.65 29.45 17.50
N ILE A 646 -44.92 28.35 17.27
CA ILE A 646 -44.07 28.17 16.08
C ILE A 646 -44.92 28.10 14.82
N THR A 647 -46.04 27.37 14.86
CA THR A 647 -46.94 27.23 13.71
C THR A 647 -47.66 28.54 13.41
N ALA A 648 -48.13 29.31 14.41
CA ALA A 648 -48.69 30.63 14.18
C ALA A 648 -47.69 31.56 13.45
N SER A 649 -46.43 31.59 13.88
CA SER A 649 -45.37 32.35 13.21
C SER A 649 -45.07 31.83 11.80
N LEU A 650 -45.11 30.51 11.58
CA LEU A 650 -44.91 29.91 10.25
C LEU A 650 -46.06 30.26 9.28
N ASN A 651 -47.31 30.28 9.77
CA ASN A 651 -48.49 30.64 8.99
C ASN A 651 -48.44 32.11 8.55
N GLU A 652 -48.08 33.00 9.48
CA GLU A 652 -47.85 34.41 9.16
C GLU A 652 -46.77 34.57 8.09
N GLN A 653 -45.64 33.85 8.22
CA GLN A 653 -44.58 33.87 7.21
C GLN A 653 -45.03 33.34 5.84
N MET A 654 -45.84 32.27 5.80
CA MET A 654 -46.39 31.73 4.55
C MET A 654 -47.37 32.70 3.90
N SER A 655 -48.16 33.43 4.69
CA SER A 655 -49.10 34.46 4.21
C SER A 655 -48.44 35.76 3.72
N LEU A 656 -47.13 35.94 3.98
CA LEU A 656 -46.33 37.12 3.64
C LEU A 656 -45.44 36.93 2.39
N PHE A 657 -45.47 35.76 1.75
CA PHE A 657 -44.86 35.48 0.45
C PHE A 657 -45.92 35.45 -0.65
#